data_AF-A0AAW0RQS8-F1
#
_entry.id   AF-A0AAW0RQS8-F1
#
_cell.length_a   1.000
_cell.length_b   1.000
_cell.length_c   1.000
_cell.angle_alpha   90.00
_cell.angle_beta   90.00
_cell.angle_gamma   90.00
#
_symmetry.space_group_name_H-M   'P 1'
#
loop_
_entity.id
_entity.type
_entity.pdbx_description
1 polymer ?
#
loop_
_entity_poly.entity_id
_entity_poly.type
_entity_poly.pdbx_seq_one_letter_code
_entity_poly.pdbx_strand_id
1 'polypeptide(L)'
;MDSSVSSIATPPASAPAQRSQALDDLIMGTNSSSIVSKRSVERLYYPDEPHYFRYFVKKFQRRAPLINRGYWLRLKAIDTIVKQFLLRSDGRKVVINLGCGSDVLPWQSNTRYGDKCSDALFIDIDYADLMHRKRAVVLETPQLKALLGSSFEVSKSDKDIVLLKSARYCQIGCDLRDLQALRHVLETLADLSECPVLFVAEVSVTYMDTESADRLLAWASSVGKAEFCLLEQILPYGRGHPFAQTMLLHFDKLKTPPRSVGCYPTINDQSQRFKSHGWPSVRIWDLWDAWSCGEFVNAQERVALDDIEPFDEWEEFMLFARHYFVLHASAIVEEDVTKGKTGIQLVLQPATQPHKVQPCHELSMRFTTFAGSIKRRFGALATLQDVEGRKLVLNMMGLGSNAREDRYDIYSLDGGAAFSPALPLTGPSPRMCFTITDLGSYGILLAGGRGSPASALSDCWLLRNDYGWSWQSTWKLPLPLYRHSALRLAGTSLVLVAGGKISSSRISEYFFVLNPEKGWLQCKIAGDIPKPSFGSILCNSPVGSSDGKPTGLLCGGIEASGLLAKKNYEWTLDIASKHLTSGKPTITFVIMNQNFAPELSIFGASCVEIQGNTLICGGIGADQAINGQAMYCLTSSESKVDLARITQRPDDAATKPFMIGTSVLYNDDSIVIAGGGATCFSMGTYWETKVYQAQVPTIFKIGRVGADGRSMSTEIKLISSQRVISSTSAHRSGDSELGRPDAKARISTIARVSLSSETDFEDIILRGQPVVIENLQLGDCLKRWTVEYMTERVGSGKKVVVHECQPDDCTMNFITKNFRYVTDDFGTILARASNGERLYLRSLSNERPAEQPAKLEDDFPDLATDFVLPRQLDYVMANVYAQIIGTKRLMLFPPSDVAHLAFAPGASSSSVDVFTLLETPRLAHTRPHEAIVGPGDVLFLPPLWLHTATPTTDMSVAVNIFFRDLDGGYATGRDVYGNRDLAAYEKGRQEVAKISKQFQELPEETRKFYLARLADELLQAGESNN
;
A
#
# COMPACT_ATOMS: atom_id res chain seq x y z
N MET A 1 -28.80 -17.27 -62.56
CA MET A 1 -28.21 -16.97 -63.89
C MET A 1 -28.84 -15.64 -64.28
N ASP A 2 -28.18 -14.50 -64.26
CA ASP A 2 -26.83 -14.19 -64.73
C ASP A 2 -26.14 -13.05 -63.96
N SER A 3 -24.82 -13.02 -64.17
CA SER A 3 -23.79 -12.10 -63.72
C SER A 3 -23.91 -10.66 -64.27
N SER A 4 -23.53 -9.67 -63.47
CA SER A 4 -22.89 -8.45 -63.98
C SER A 4 -21.80 -7.95 -63.03
N VAL A 5 -20.61 -7.77 -63.59
CA VAL A 5 -19.38 -7.31 -62.96
C VAL A 5 -19.35 -5.77 -63.00
N SER A 6 -19.03 -5.14 -61.87
CA SER A 6 -18.72 -3.71 -61.80
C SER A 6 -17.32 -3.53 -61.21
N SER A 7 -16.45 -2.89 -61.99
CA SER A 7 -15.05 -2.60 -61.71
C SER A 7 -14.89 -1.65 -60.52
N ILE A 8 -14.18 -2.08 -59.48
CA ILE A 8 -13.77 -1.23 -58.37
C ILE A 8 -12.50 -0.48 -58.79
N ALA A 9 -12.58 0.85 -58.80
CA ALA A 9 -11.46 1.74 -59.06
C ALA A 9 -10.40 1.63 -57.96
N THR A 10 -9.14 1.52 -58.37
CA THR A 10 -7.95 1.61 -57.52
C THR A 10 -7.87 3.02 -56.91
N PRO A 11 -7.70 3.17 -55.58
CA PRO A 11 -7.49 4.48 -54.97
C PRO A 11 -6.11 5.03 -55.36
N PRO A 12 -5.96 6.36 -55.51
CA PRO A 12 -4.70 6.96 -55.87
C PRO A 12 -3.67 6.78 -54.76
N ALA A 13 -2.41 6.55 -55.14
CA ALA A 13 -1.28 6.45 -54.24
C ALA A 13 -1.21 7.69 -53.33
N SER A 14 -1.29 7.48 -52.01
CA SER A 14 -1.14 8.53 -51.01
C SER A 14 0.30 9.06 -51.02
N ALA A 15 0.45 10.36 -51.25
CA ALA A 15 1.70 11.09 -51.04
C ALA A 15 2.18 10.94 -49.57
N PRO A 16 3.50 11.01 -49.31
CA PRO A 16 4.04 10.86 -47.95
C PRO A 16 3.51 12.00 -47.06
N ALA A 17 2.86 11.63 -45.96
CA ALA A 17 2.22 12.56 -45.04
C ALA A 17 3.27 13.45 -44.35
N GLN A 18 3.29 14.75 -44.68
CA GLN A 18 3.91 15.77 -43.82
C GLN A 18 3.16 15.78 -42.46
N ARG A 19 3.78 15.21 -41.43
CA ARG A 19 3.32 15.34 -40.04
C ARG A 19 3.70 16.74 -39.51
N SER A 20 2.81 17.33 -38.72
CA SER A 20 2.96 18.70 -38.22
C SER A 20 3.83 18.77 -36.95
N GLN A 21 4.58 19.87 -36.80
CA GLN A 21 5.35 20.25 -35.61
C GLN A 21 4.60 20.01 -34.28
N ALA A 22 3.28 20.18 -34.28
CA ALA A 22 2.43 19.96 -33.11
C ALA A 22 2.44 18.51 -32.57
N LEU A 23 2.69 17.50 -33.42
CA LEU A 23 2.84 16.12 -32.96
C LEU A 23 4.18 15.90 -32.27
N ASP A 24 5.25 16.51 -32.80
CA ASP A 24 6.59 16.42 -32.23
C ASP A 24 6.63 17.12 -30.85
N ASP A 25 5.93 18.26 -30.70
CA ASP A 25 5.76 18.94 -29.41
C ASP A 25 5.08 18.05 -28.33
N LEU A 26 4.09 17.26 -28.73
CA LEU A 26 3.40 16.33 -27.83
C LEU A 26 4.30 15.16 -27.40
N ILE A 27 5.12 14.64 -28.34
CA ILE A 27 6.15 13.63 -28.03
C ILE A 27 7.16 14.20 -27.04
N MET A 28 7.65 15.44 -27.25
CA MET A 28 8.55 16.12 -26.32
C MET A 28 7.93 16.30 -24.91
N GLY A 29 6.60 16.42 -24.82
CA GLY A 29 5.87 16.50 -23.55
C GLY A 29 5.98 15.24 -22.68
N THR A 30 6.19 14.07 -23.28
CA THR A 30 6.30 12.79 -22.54
C THR A 30 7.52 12.75 -21.61
N ASN A 31 8.61 13.42 -21.99
CA ASN A 31 9.82 13.58 -21.19
C ASN A 31 9.50 14.13 -19.78
N SER A 32 8.63 15.14 -19.68
CA SER A 32 8.29 15.77 -18.40
C SER A 32 7.68 14.80 -17.39
N SER A 33 6.85 13.85 -17.86
CA SER A 33 6.20 12.87 -16.98
C SER A 33 7.18 11.80 -16.47
N SER A 34 8.05 11.30 -17.35
CA SER A 34 9.08 10.31 -17.03
C SER A 34 10.08 10.85 -16.02
N ILE A 35 10.60 12.06 -16.24
CA ILE A 35 11.66 12.65 -15.40
C ILE A 35 11.14 13.00 -14.00
N VAL A 36 9.87 13.41 -13.86
CA VAL A 36 9.27 13.60 -12.52
C VAL A 36 9.26 12.28 -11.74
N SER A 37 8.99 11.16 -12.42
CA SER A 37 8.96 9.84 -11.79
C SER A 37 10.38 9.34 -11.45
N LYS A 38 11.35 9.53 -12.35
CA LYS A 38 12.78 9.26 -12.06
C LYS A 38 13.31 10.11 -10.90
N ARG A 39 12.89 11.39 -10.79
CA ARG A 39 13.24 12.25 -9.64
C ARG A 39 12.62 11.77 -8.32
N SER A 40 11.39 11.26 -8.36
CA SER A 40 10.76 10.66 -7.17
C SER A 40 11.60 9.48 -6.66
N VAL A 41 12.08 8.63 -7.56
CA VAL A 41 12.99 7.52 -7.23
C VAL A 41 14.33 8.03 -6.71
N GLU A 42 14.98 8.98 -7.39
CA GLU A 42 16.26 9.57 -6.96
C GLU A 42 16.21 10.04 -5.50
N ARG A 43 15.16 10.76 -5.11
CA ARG A 43 15.04 11.29 -3.75
C ARG A 43 14.79 10.21 -2.70
N LEU A 44 14.01 9.18 -3.03
CA LEU A 44 13.56 8.18 -2.05
C LEU A 44 14.47 6.94 -1.98
N TYR A 45 14.99 6.48 -3.12
CA TYR A 45 15.71 5.22 -3.26
C TYR A 45 17.24 5.39 -3.34
N TYR A 46 17.70 6.62 -3.63
CA TYR A 46 19.12 6.94 -3.70
C TYR A 46 19.44 8.21 -2.88
N PRO A 47 19.10 8.25 -1.58
CA PRO A 47 19.29 9.45 -0.75
C PRO A 47 20.78 9.84 -0.62
N ASP A 48 21.67 8.85 -0.68
CA ASP A 48 23.11 9.02 -0.51
C ASP A 48 23.88 9.25 -1.82
N GLU A 49 23.18 9.26 -2.97
CA GLU A 49 23.78 9.61 -4.26
C GLU A 49 23.53 11.09 -4.60
N PRO A 50 24.40 11.75 -5.39
CA PRO A 50 24.12 13.06 -5.93
C PRO A 50 22.83 13.08 -6.75
N HIS A 51 21.95 14.03 -6.44
CA HIS A 51 20.68 14.19 -7.14
C HIS A 51 20.87 15.06 -8.39
N TYR A 52 20.74 14.47 -9.57
CA TYR A 52 20.85 15.13 -10.87
C TYR A 52 19.50 15.46 -11.49
N PHE A 53 18.46 14.62 -11.33
CA PHE A 53 17.13 14.89 -11.91
C PHE A 53 16.49 16.16 -11.32
N ARG A 54 16.86 16.55 -10.09
CA ARG A 54 16.43 17.82 -9.47
C ARG A 54 16.77 19.08 -10.27
N TYR A 55 17.76 19.05 -11.17
CA TYR A 55 18.12 20.21 -11.98
C TYR A 55 17.18 20.39 -13.18
N PHE A 56 16.60 19.29 -13.67
CA PHE A 56 15.65 19.30 -14.78
C PHE A 56 14.19 19.42 -14.34
N VAL A 57 13.87 18.97 -13.13
CA VAL A 57 12.57 19.16 -12.50
C VAL A 57 12.81 19.83 -11.17
N LYS A 58 12.38 21.09 -11.01
CA LYS A 58 12.64 21.88 -9.78
C LYS A 58 11.70 21.52 -8.62
N LYS A 59 10.39 21.39 -8.88
CA LYS A 59 9.38 21.03 -7.85
C LYS A 59 9.30 19.53 -7.62
N PHE A 60 9.56 19.08 -6.39
CA PHE A 60 9.49 17.66 -6.06
C PHE A 60 8.03 17.20 -6.07
N GLN A 61 7.76 16.09 -6.71
CA GLN A 61 6.46 15.44 -6.70
C GLN A 61 6.67 13.95 -6.46
N ARG A 62 6.26 13.48 -5.28
CA ARG A 62 6.27 12.06 -4.94
C ARG A 62 5.30 11.30 -5.85
N ARG A 63 5.70 10.12 -6.31
CA ARG A 63 4.82 9.14 -6.97
C ARG A 63 4.41 8.04 -5.98
N ALA A 64 3.32 7.35 -6.31
CA ALA A 64 2.87 6.18 -5.56
C ALA A 64 3.95 5.06 -5.54
N PRO A 65 4.00 4.22 -4.50
CA PRO A 65 4.99 3.14 -4.37
C PRO A 65 5.12 2.25 -5.61
N LEU A 66 4.00 1.87 -6.23
CA LEU A 66 3.97 1.13 -7.50
C LEU A 66 4.76 1.80 -8.61
N ILE A 67 4.57 3.12 -8.79
CA ILE A 67 5.24 3.88 -9.84
C ILE A 67 6.73 4.02 -9.51
N ASN A 68 7.07 4.34 -8.26
CA ASN A 68 8.47 4.44 -7.84
C ASN A 68 9.22 3.12 -8.07
N ARG A 69 8.67 1.99 -7.61
CA ARG A 69 9.30 0.67 -7.74
C ARG A 69 9.46 0.27 -9.21
N GLY A 70 8.48 0.58 -10.06
CA GLY A 70 8.58 0.39 -11.51
C GLY A 70 9.67 1.25 -12.18
N TYR A 71 9.76 2.54 -11.84
CA TYR A 71 10.82 3.41 -12.35
C TYR A 71 12.20 3.08 -11.78
N TRP A 72 12.29 2.63 -10.54
CA TRP A 72 13.51 2.11 -9.94
C TRP A 72 14.03 0.92 -10.73
N LEU A 73 13.15 -0.04 -11.06
CA LEU A 73 13.50 -1.21 -11.87
C LEU A 73 13.94 -0.81 -13.29
N ARG A 74 13.26 0.16 -13.92
CA ARG A 74 13.68 0.69 -15.23
C ARG A 74 15.09 1.28 -15.19
N LEU A 75 15.35 2.17 -14.23
CA LEU A 75 16.67 2.78 -14.04
C LEU A 75 17.73 1.70 -13.78
N LYS A 76 17.44 0.73 -12.91
CA LYS A 76 18.33 -0.37 -12.56
C LYS A 76 18.64 -1.27 -13.77
N ALA A 77 17.65 -1.56 -14.62
CA ALA A 77 17.82 -2.40 -15.79
C ALA A 77 18.76 -1.77 -16.83
N ILE A 78 18.55 -0.49 -17.18
CA ILE A 78 19.43 0.26 -18.08
C ILE A 78 20.83 0.39 -17.47
N ASP A 79 20.92 0.81 -16.20
CA ASP A 79 22.19 1.00 -15.49
C ASP A 79 23.01 -0.29 -15.43
N THR A 80 22.38 -1.45 -15.26
CA THR A 80 23.08 -2.75 -15.24
C THR A 80 23.75 -3.05 -16.58
N ILE A 81 23.06 -2.85 -17.70
CA ILE A 81 23.63 -3.08 -19.04
C ILE A 81 24.74 -2.08 -19.34
N VAL A 82 24.50 -0.80 -19.04
CA VAL A 82 25.48 0.29 -19.24
C VAL A 82 26.72 0.06 -18.38
N LYS A 83 26.55 -0.35 -17.12
CA LYS A 83 27.66 -0.74 -16.23
C LYS A 83 28.50 -1.85 -16.84
N GLN A 84 27.87 -2.93 -17.29
CA GLN A 84 28.61 -4.06 -17.86
C GLN A 84 29.40 -3.67 -19.11
N PHE A 85 28.85 -2.79 -19.95
CA PHE A 85 29.57 -2.23 -21.09
C PHE A 85 30.75 -1.35 -20.64
N LEU A 86 30.54 -0.44 -19.67
CA LEU A 86 31.56 0.48 -19.19
C LEU A 86 32.72 -0.21 -18.45
N LEU A 87 32.49 -1.37 -17.84
CA LEU A 87 33.52 -2.12 -17.11
C LEU A 87 34.51 -2.88 -18.00
N ARG A 88 34.28 -2.96 -19.31
CA ARG A 88 35.18 -3.66 -20.25
C ARG A 88 36.48 -2.88 -20.48
N SER A 89 37.52 -3.60 -20.90
CA SER A 89 38.88 -3.07 -21.11
C SER A 89 39.32 -3.13 -22.59
N ASP A 90 38.38 -2.88 -23.51
CA ASP A 90 38.50 -3.03 -24.97
C ASP A 90 38.62 -1.70 -25.74
N GLY A 91 39.08 -0.64 -25.06
CA GLY A 91 39.40 0.66 -25.66
C GLY A 91 38.46 1.80 -25.26
N ARG A 92 38.41 2.85 -26.10
CA ARG A 92 37.54 4.02 -25.88
C ARG A 92 36.10 3.61 -26.13
N LYS A 93 35.26 3.75 -25.11
CA LYS A 93 33.85 3.33 -25.13
C LYS A 93 32.95 4.50 -25.49
N VAL A 94 31.97 4.28 -26.35
CA VAL A 94 30.99 5.32 -26.72
C VAL A 94 29.60 4.87 -26.32
N VAL A 95 28.89 5.67 -25.52
CA VAL A 95 27.49 5.45 -25.15
C VAL A 95 26.63 6.50 -25.82
N ILE A 96 25.72 6.08 -26.69
CA ILE A 96 24.86 6.96 -27.48
C ILE A 96 23.41 6.83 -26.98
N ASN A 97 22.89 7.84 -26.31
CA ASN A 97 21.54 7.86 -25.77
C ASN A 97 20.55 8.48 -26.78
N LEU A 98 19.73 7.64 -27.39
CA LEU A 98 18.79 7.98 -28.45
C LEU A 98 17.44 8.42 -27.86
N GLY A 99 17.06 9.67 -28.07
CA GLY A 99 15.88 10.27 -27.45
C GLY A 99 16.09 10.44 -25.95
N CYS A 100 17.24 11.02 -25.59
CA CYS A 100 17.72 11.08 -24.22
C CYS A 100 16.85 11.94 -23.28
N GLY A 101 15.98 12.80 -23.81
CA GLY A 101 15.21 13.77 -23.05
C GLY A 101 16.08 14.50 -22.01
N SER A 102 15.58 14.57 -20.77
CA SER A 102 16.36 15.13 -19.64
C SER A 102 17.04 14.05 -18.81
N ASP A 103 17.36 12.89 -19.40
CA ASP A 103 18.05 11.81 -18.71
C ASP A 103 19.44 12.23 -18.23
N VAL A 104 19.89 11.61 -17.14
CA VAL A 104 21.12 11.98 -16.42
C VAL A 104 22.13 10.84 -16.36
N LEU A 105 21.94 9.81 -17.19
CA LEU A 105 22.79 8.62 -17.30
C LEU A 105 24.30 8.94 -17.36
N PRO A 106 24.80 9.96 -18.10
CA PRO A 106 26.23 10.27 -18.14
C PRO A 106 26.80 10.64 -16.76
N TRP A 107 26.08 11.46 -16.00
CA TRP A 107 26.51 11.90 -14.66
C TRP A 107 26.38 10.80 -13.62
N GLN A 108 25.30 10.03 -13.65
CA GLN A 108 25.13 8.87 -12.78
C GLN A 108 26.22 7.82 -13.02
N SER A 109 26.53 7.53 -14.29
CA SER A 109 27.60 6.59 -14.66
C SER A 109 28.97 7.08 -14.19
N ASN A 110 29.26 8.37 -14.35
CA ASN A 110 30.52 8.95 -13.88
C ASN A 110 30.66 8.83 -12.35
N THR A 111 29.58 9.08 -11.60
CA THR A 111 29.60 9.00 -10.13
C THR A 111 29.68 7.57 -9.62
N ARG A 112 28.92 6.64 -10.21
CA ARG A 112 28.85 5.24 -9.75
C ARG A 112 30.08 4.41 -10.12
N TYR A 113 30.75 4.73 -11.24
CA TYR A 113 31.80 3.88 -11.80
C TYR A 113 33.19 4.56 -11.90
N GLY A 114 33.29 5.85 -11.58
CA GLY A 114 34.56 6.57 -11.41
C GLY A 114 35.51 6.40 -12.60
N ASP A 115 36.74 5.95 -12.32
CA ASP A 115 37.82 5.77 -13.30
C ASP A 115 37.45 4.82 -14.45
N LYS A 116 36.49 3.90 -14.25
CA LYS A 116 36.03 3.01 -15.34
C LYS A 116 35.30 3.77 -16.45
N CYS A 117 34.83 4.98 -16.15
CA CYS A 117 34.20 5.90 -17.09
C CYS A 117 35.15 6.98 -17.64
N SER A 118 36.43 7.02 -17.24
CA SER A 118 37.35 8.11 -17.63
C SER A 118 37.48 8.22 -19.16
N ASP A 119 37.56 7.08 -19.83
CA ASP A 119 37.78 6.96 -21.27
C ASP A 119 36.47 6.77 -22.05
N ALA A 120 35.32 6.96 -21.39
CA ALA A 120 34.01 6.88 -22.02
C ALA A 120 33.57 8.23 -22.60
N LEU A 121 33.05 8.21 -23.83
CA LEU A 121 32.34 9.32 -24.45
C LEU A 121 30.84 9.07 -24.40
N PHE A 122 30.09 9.95 -23.74
CA PHE A 122 28.63 9.93 -23.76
C PHE A 122 28.10 10.92 -24.81
N ILE A 123 27.14 10.49 -25.63
CA ILE A 123 26.51 11.31 -26.66
C ILE A 123 25.00 11.27 -26.43
N ASP A 124 24.42 12.41 -26.09
CA ASP A 124 22.99 12.57 -25.93
C ASP A 124 22.37 13.15 -27.22
N ILE A 125 21.36 12.47 -27.75
CA ILE A 125 20.64 12.87 -28.96
C ILE A 125 19.15 13.01 -28.65
N ASP A 126 18.57 14.14 -29.02
CA ASP A 126 17.12 14.35 -29.03
C ASP A 126 16.77 15.47 -30.02
N TYR A 127 15.48 15.81 -30.15
CA TYR A 127 15.04 16.97 -30.90
C TYR A 127 15.77 18.24 -30.43
N ALA A 128 16.09 19.12 -31.38
CA ALA A 128 16.88 20.34 -31.14
C ALA A 128 16.32 21.16 -29.97
N ASP A 129 15.00 21.39 -29.90
CA ASP A 129 14.36 22.16 -28.84
C ASP A 129 14.52 21.56 -27.43
N LEU A 130 14.53 20.23 -27.31
CA LEU A 130 14.82 19.57 -26.03
C LEU A 130 16.30 19.70 -25.68
N MET A 131 17.18 19.53 -26.66
CA MET A 131 18.61 19.59 -26.43
C MET A 131 19.11 21.00 -26.14
N HIS A 132 18.52 22.05 -26.71
CA HIS A 132 18.78 23.44 -26.32
C HIS A 132 18.43 23.70 -24.85
N ARG A 133 17.27 23.19 -24.39
CA ARG A 133 16.87 23.28 -22.98
C ARG A 133 17.81 22.50 -22.07
N LYS A 134 18.19 21.28 -22.45
CA LYS A 134 19.15 20.45 -21.70
C LYS A 134 20.51 21.14 -21.62
N ARG A 135 21.02 21.70 -22.73
CA ARG A 135 22.27 22.45 -22.82
C ARG A 135 22.30 23.61 -21.83
N ALA A 136 21.24 24.41 -21.79
CA ALA A 136 21.14 25.54 -20.86
C ALA A 136 21.30 25.06 -19.41
N VAL A 137 20.53 24.04 -19.00
CA VAL A 137 20.61 23.47 -17.64
C VAL A 137 22.02 22.93 -17.33
N VAL A 138 22.66 22.23 -18.28
CA VAL A 138 24.01 21.67 -18.11
C VAL A 138 25.05 22.78 -17.92
N LEU A 139 24.99 23.85 -18.71
CA LEU A 139 25.96 24.95 -18.66
C LEU A 139 25.79 25.85 -17.42
N GLU A 140 24.54 26.02 -16.95
CA GLU A 140 24.20 26.83 -15.77
C GLU A 140 24.44 26.09 -14.45
N THR A 141 24.53 24.75 -14.47
CA THR A 141 24.65 23.93 -13.27
C THR A 141 26.08 23.43 -13.08
N PRO A 142 26.85 23.91 -12.07
CA PRO A 142 28.25 23.52 -11.87
C PRO A 142 28.48 22.01 -11.77
N GLN A 143 27.56 21.30 -11.10
CA GLN A 143 27.62 19.85 -10.90
C GLN A 143 27.50 19.06 -12.22
N LEU A 144 26.71 19.57 -13.17
CA LEU A 144 26.57 18.95 -14.49
C LEU A 144 27.71 19.37 -15.42
N LYS A 145 28.10 20.63 -15.36
CA LYS A 145 29.20 21.20 -16.15
C LYS A 145 30.54 20.52 -15.87
N ALA A 146 30.75 19.99 -14.66
CA ALA A 146 31.97 19.30 -14.26
C ALA A 146 32.39 18.16 -15.22
N LEU A 147 31.43 17.43 -15.82
CA LEU A 147 31.72 16.35 -16.76
C LEU A 147 32.37 16.83 -18.07
N LEU A 148 32.18 18.10 -18.44
CA LEU A 148 32.74 18.70 -19.66
C LEU A 148 34.26 18.96 -19.55
N GLY A 149 34.79 19.02 -18.33
CA GLY A 149 36.17 19.42 -18.07
C GLY A 149 36.46 20.90 -18.36
N SER A 150 37.74 21.24 -18.50
CA SER A 150 38.21 22.62 -18.75
C SER A 150 38.14 23.06 -20.20
N SER A 151 37.97 22.13 -21.14
CA SER A 151 37.92 22.40 -22.59
C SER A 151 36.67 21.78 -23.20
N PHE A 152 35.73 22.63 -23.61
CA PHE A 152 34.51 22.25 -24.32
C PHE A 152 34.10 23.36 -25.30
N GLU A 153 33.39 22.97 -26.34
CA GLU A 153 32.88 23.85 -27.39
C GLU A 153 31.35 23.95 -27.30
N VAL A 154 30.83 25.17 -27.40
CA VAL A 154 29.39 25.44 -27.47
C VAL A 154 29.11 26.01 -28.85
N SER A 155 28.10 25.45 -29.54
CA SER A 155 27.67 25.99 -30.82
C SER A 155 27.22 27.45 -30.70
N LYS A 156 27.55 28.25 -31.72
CA LYS A 156 27.19 29.68 -31.83
C LYS A 156 25.86 29.90 -32.56
N SER A 157 25.29 28.85 -33.15
CA SER A 157 24.11 28.92 -34.01
C SER A 157 23.11 27.87 -33.58
N ASP A 158 21.87 28.27 -33.32
CA ASP A 158 20.81 27.34 -32.94
C ASP A 158 20.35 26.43 -34.10
N LYS A 159 20.97 26.56 -35.29
CA LYS A 159 20.77 25.66 -36.44
C LYS A 159 21.82 24.54 -36.51
N ASP A 160 22.86 24.60 -35.68
CA ASP A 160 23.90 23.57 -35.71
C ASP A 160 23.39 22.29 -35.06
N ILE A 161 23.76 21.14 -35.63
CA ILE A 161 23.33 19.85 -35.09
C ILE A 161 24.12 19.48 -33.83
N VAL A 162 25.42 19.78 -33.78
CA VAL A 162 26.26 19.59 -32.58
C VAL A 162 26.13 20.82 -31.69
N LEU A 163 25.46 20.69 -30.55
CA LEU A 163 25.12 21.81 -29.69
C LEU A 163 26.14 22.05 -28.57
N LEU A 164 26.79 20.98 -28.11
CA LEU A 164 27.81 20.98 -27.06
C LEU A 164 28.79 19.83 -27.34
N LYS A 165 30.10 20.09 -27.26
CA LYS A 165 31.14 19.08 -27.50
C LYS A 165 32.23 19.17 -26.43
N SER A 166 32.59 18.04 -25.85
CA SER A 166 33.74 17.89 -24.94
C SER A 166 34.38 16.51 -25.16
N ALA A 167 35.49 16.24 -24.47
CA ALA A 167 36.16 14.93 -24.58
C ALA A 167 35.31 13.75 -24.08
N ARG A 168 34.42 14.00 -23.11
CA ARG A 168 33.65 12.97 -22.39
C ARG A 168 32.14 13.05 -22.59
N TYR A 169 31.62 14.17 -23.07
CA TYR A 169 30.18 14.37 -23.27
C TYR A 169 29.86 15.30 -24.45
N CYS A 170 28.92 14.89 -25.29
CA CYS A 170 28.42 15.65 -26.43
C CYS A 170 26.88 15.70 -26.45
N GLN A 171 26.33 16.78 -27.00
CA GLN A 171 24.88 16.96 -27.22
C GLN A 171 24.59 17.22 -28.70
N ILE A 172 23.63 16.49 -29.23
CA ILE A 172 23.21 16.55 -30.63
C ILE A 172 21.71 16.85 -30.70
N GLY A 173 21.34 17.95 -31.36
CA GLY A 173 19.96 18.27 -31.72
C GLY A 173 19.61 17.69 -33.08
N CYS A 174 19.09 16.47 -33.13
CA CYS A 174 18.80 15.76 -34.39
C CYS A 174 17.52 14.96 -34.30
N ASP A 175 16.73 14.97 -35.38
CA ASP A 175 15.64 14.03 -35.57
C ASP A 175 16.22 12.64 -35.86
N LEU A 176 15.84 11.63 -35.06
CA LEU A 176 16.32 10.25 -35.23
C LEU A 176 15.87 9.59 -36.54
N ARG A 177 14.94 10.20 -37.28
CA ARG A 177 14.53 9.77 -38.62
C ARG A 177 15.55 10.17 -39.69
N ASP A 178 16.36 11.21 -39.46
CA ASP A 178 17.39 11.67 -40.39
C ASP A 178 18.74 10.96 -40.15
N LEU A 179 18.81 9.73 -40.65
CA LEU A 179 19.98 8.86 -40.46
C LEU A 179 21.22 9.37 -41.20
N GLN A 180 21.06 10.17 -42.26
CA GLN A 180 22.19 10.73 -43.00
C GLN A 180 22.87 11.83 -42.20
N ALA A 181 22.08 12.77 -41.66
CA ALA A 181 22.60 13.80 -40.77
C ALA A 181 23.24 13.19 -39.52
N LEU A 182 22.58 12.19 -38.92
CA LEU A 182 23.09 11.51 -37.73
C LEU A 182 24.44 10.81 -37.99
N ARG A 183 24.57 10.07 -39.11
CA ARG A 183 25.83 9.44 -39.51
C ARG A 183 26.94 10.47 -39.65
N HIS A 184 26.69 11.50 -40.46
CA HIS A 184 27.69 12.52 -40.75
C HIS A 184 28.20 13.19 -39.47
N VAL A 185 27.29 13.55 -38.56
CA VAL A 185 27.65 14.23 -37.31
C VAL A 185 28.44 13.32 -36.38
N LEU A 186 28.03 12.06 -36.21
CA LEU A 186 28.73 11.12 -35.33
C LEU A 186 30.17 10.88 -35.78
N GLU A 187 30.41 10.77 -37.08
CA GLU A 187 31.76 10.63 -37.67
C GLU A 187 32.66 11.85 -37.38
N THR A 188 32.09 13.04 -37.16
CA THR A 188 32.87 14.23 -36.75
C THR A 188 33.25 14.25 -35.25
N LEU A 189 32.60 13.43 -34.43
CA LEU A 189 32.79 13.43 -32.97
C LEU A 189 33.76 12.36 -32.52
N ALA A 190 33.73 11.17 -33.14
CA ALA A 190 34.64 10.08 -32.86
C ALA A 190 34.75 9.15 -34.07
N ASP A 191 35.91 8.49 -34.22
CA ASP A 191 36.05 7.37 -35.15
C ASP A 191 35.35 6.14 -34.54
N LEU A 192 34.10 5.92 -34.96
CA LEU A 192 33.28 4.84 -34.44
C LEU A 192 33.63 3.48 -35.07
N SER A 193 34.46 3.43 -36.12
CA SER A 193 34.70 2.19 -36.88
C SER A 193 35.34 1.08 -36.03
N GLU A 194 36.21 1.44 -35.08
CA GLU A 194 36.97 0.48 -34.25
C GLU A 194 36.56 0.46 -32.76
N CYS A 195 35.75 1.43 -32.33
CA CYS A 195 35.35 1.59 -30.93
C CYS A 195 34.14 0.69 -30.57
N PRO A 196 34.08 0.14 -29.35
CA PRO A 196 32.82 -0.36 -28.79
C PRO A 196 31.79 0.76 -28.67
N VAL A 197 30.60 0.55 -29.22
CA VAL A 197 29.50 1.53 -29.20
C VAL A 197 28.27 0.88 -28.57
N LEU A 198 27.72 1.49 -27.51
CA LEU A 198 26.44 1.10 -26.93
C LEU A 198 25.40 2.17 -27.24
N PHE A 199 24.42 1.82 -28.07
CA PHE A 199 23.20 2.60 -28.20
C PHE A 199 22.27 2.30 -27.03
N VAL A 200 21.67 3.34 -26.44
CA VAL A 200 20.66 3.23 -25.39
C VAL A 200 19.41 3.94 -25.89
N ALA A 201 18.27 3.26 -25.86
CA ALA A 201 16.97 3.85 -26.15
C ALA A 201 15.96 3.41 -25.09
N GLU A 202 15.63 4.33 -24.18
CA GLU A 202 14.68 4.09 -23.09
C GLU A 202 13.35 4.79 -23.38
N VAL A 203 12.36 4.03 -23.85
CA VAL A 203 10.99 4.51 -24.17
C VAL A 203 11.02 5.76 -25.06
N SER A 204 11.84 5.73 -26.10
CA SER A 204 12.01 6.83 -27.07
C SER A 204 11.63 6.39 -28.48
N VAL A 205 12.27 5.34 -28.98
CA VAL A 205 12.05 4.78 -30.33
C VAL A 205 10.62 4.27 -30.52
N THR A 206 9.94 3.87 -29.45
CA THR A 206 8.54 3.41 -29.50
C THR A 206 7.56 4.44 -30.09
N TYR A 207 7.88 5.74 -30.06
CA TYR A 207 7.01 6.81 -30.57
C TYR A 207 7.18 7.07 -32.07
N MET A 208 8.29 6.62 -32.66
CA MET A 208 8.53 6.69 -34.10
C MET A 208 7.55 5.76 -34.83
N ASP A 209 7.20 6.06 -36.09
CA ASP A 209 6.56 5.04 -36.92
C ASP A 209 7.47 3.82 -37.08
N THR A 210 6.86 2.64 -37.19
CA THR A 210 7.57 1.36 -37.16
C THR A 210 8.67 1.28 -38.22
N GLU A 211 8.41 1.78 -39.43
CA GLU A 211 9.39 1.77 -40.54
C GLU A 211 10.63 2.61 -40.20
N SER A 212 10.44 3.82 -39.68
CA SER A 212 11.56 4.69 -39.29
C SER A 212 12.34 4.13 -38.10
N ALA A 213 11.65 3.53 -37.12
CA ALA A 213 12.30 2.85 -36.01
C ALA A 213 13.15 1.67 -36.50
N ASP A 214 12.62 0.86 -37.41
CA ASP A 214 13.31 -0.30 -37.98
C ASP A 214 14.53 0.11 -38.82
N ARG A 215 14.43 1.20 -39.60
CA ARG A 215 15.58 1.79 -40.29
C ARG A 215 16.67 2.27 -39.32
N LEU A 216 16.30 2.89 -38.21
CA LEU A 216 17.25 3.31 -37.17
C LEU A 216 17.98 2.11 -36.56
N LEU A 217 17.27 1.03 -36.25
CA LEU A 217 17.87 -0.21 -35.73
C LEU A 217 18.84 -0.85 -36.74
N ALA A 218 18.45 -0.92 -38.01
CA ALA A 218 19.31 -1.45 -39.07
C ALA A 218 20.56 -0.59 -39.27
N TRP A 219 20.41 0.73 -39.30
CA TRP A 219 21.55 1.64 -39.39
C TRP A 219 22.49 1.51 -38.20
N ALA A 220 21.96 1.47 -36.97
CA ALA A 220 22.77 1.36 -35.76
C ALA A 220 23.61 0.07 -35.73
N SER A 221 23.11 -1.03 -36.31
CA SER A 221 23.87 -2.29 -36.43
C SER A 221 25.13 -2.17 -37.29
N SER A 222 25.18 -1.18 -38.18
CA SER A 222 26.32 -0.92 -39.08
C SER A 222 27.40 -0.02 -38.50
N VAL A 223 27.23 0.47 -37.26
CA VAL A 223 28.12 1.47 -36.64
C VAL A 223 29.17 0.78 -35.76
N GLY A 224 30.33 0.48 -36.33
CA GLY A 224 31.47 -0.06 -35.57
C GLY A 224 31.17 -1.37 -34.86
N LYS A 225 31.66 -1.52 -33.63
CA LYS A 225 31.37 -2.65 -32.73
C LYS A 225 30.10 -2.35 -31.92
N ALA A 226 28.95 -2.34 -32.61
CA ALA A 226 27.68 -1.89 -32.06
C ALA A 226 27.04 -2.91 -31.10
N GLU A 227 26.50 -2.37 -30.01
CA GLU A 227 25.55 -2.98 -29.09
C GLU A 227 24.34 -2.08 -28.91
N PHE A 228 23.21 -2.66 -28.54
CA PHE A 228 21.97 -1.93 -28.35
C PHE A 228 21.29 -2.33 -27.05
N CYS A 229 21.01 -1.35 -26.20
CA CYS A 229 20.19 -1.46 -25.01
C CYS A 229 18.84 -0.80 -25.27
N LEU A 230 17.78 -1.59 -25.30
CA LEU A 230 16.42 -1.11 -25.57
C LEU A 230 15.49 -1.41 -24.40
N LEU A 231 14.70 -0.42 -23.97
CA LEU A 231 13.62 -0.62 -23.02
C LEU A 231 12.32 0.03 -23.53
N GLU A 232 11.32 -0.77 -23.86
CA GLU A 232 10.02 -0.30 -24.38
C GLU A 232 8.85 -1.19 -23.91
N GLN A 233 7.65 -0.86 -24.36
CA GLN A 233 6.42 -1.62 -24.10
C GLN A 233 6.29 -2.85 -25.02
N ILE A 234 5.55 -3.85 -24.53
CA ILE A 234 5.04 -5.02 -25.29
C ILE A 234 3.60 -5.32 -24.87
N LEU A 235 2.90 -6.12 -25.67
CA LEU A 235 1.52 -6.55 -25.46
C LEU A 235 1.44 -8.09 -25.43
N PRO A 236 2.08 -8.76 -24.45
CA PRO A 236 2.23 -10.22 -24.45
C PRO A 236 0.89 -10.98 -24.45
N TYR A 237 -0.18 -10.35 -23.98
CA TYR A 237 -1.52 -10.93 -23.87
C TYR A 237 -2.50 -10.38 -24.93
N GLY A 238 -1.96 -9.67 -25.93
CA GLY A 238 -2.74 -9.02 -26.98
C GLY A 238 -3.41 -7.71 -26.54
N ARG A 239 -3.94 -6.98 -27.53
CA ARG A 239 -4.52 -5.63 -27.35
C ARG A 239 -5.81 -5.62 -26.50
N GLY A 240 -6.51 -6.75 -26.44
CA GLY A 240 -7.77 -6.90 -25.69
C GLY A 240 -7.57 -7.18 -24.20
N HIS A 241 -6.34 -7.41 -23.75
CA HIS A 241 -6.06 -7.60 -22.33
C HIS A 241 -6.31 -6.29 -21.56
N PRO A 242 -6.96 -6.31 -20.37
CA PRO A 242 -7.33 -5.11 -19.63
C PRO A 242 -6.19 -4.10 -19.41
N PHE A 243 -5.00 -4.59 -19.02
CA PHE A 243 -3.83 -3.71 -18.86
C PHE A 243 -3.41 -3.06 -20.19
N ALA A 244 -3.33 -3.85 -21.27
CA ALA A 244 -2.94 -3.39 -22.59
C ALA A 244 -3.92 -2.35 -23.13
N GLN A 245 -5.22 -2.60 -23.00
CA GLN A 245 -6.26 -1.67 -23.43
C GLN A 245 -6.15 -0.34 -22.69
N THR A 246 -5.99 -0.37 -21.37
CA THR A 246 -5.84 0.86 -20.56
C THR A 246 -4.55 1.61 -20.90
N MET A 247 -3.43 0.91 -21.10
CA MET A 247 -2.17 1.51 -21.52
C MET A 247 -2.30 2.21 -22.89
N LEU A 248 -2.89 1.53 -23.87
CA LEU A 248 -3.05 2.09 -25.22
C LEU A 248 -3.99 3.30 -25.21
N LEU A 249 -5.13 3.22 -24.52
CA LEU A 249 -6.06 4.35 -24.36
C LEU A 249 -5.40 5.57 -23.70
N HIS A 250 -4.51 5.35 -22.73
CA HIS A 250 -3.74 6.42 -22.11
C HIS A 250 -2.86 7.14 -23.13
N PHE A 251 -2.06 6.41 -23.89
CA PHE A 251 -1.18 7.00 -24.90
C PHE A 251 -1.93 7.61 -26.10
N ASP A 252 -3.07 7.03 -26.49
CA ASP A 252 -3.97 7.60 -27.49
C ASP A 252 -4.54 8.95 -27.03
N LYS A 253 -4.95 9.06 -25.76
CA LYS A 253 -5.41 10.32 -25.15
C LYS A 253 -4.29 11.39 -25.14
N LEU A 254 -3.05 10.97 -24.92
CA LEU A 254 -1.87 11.83 -25.00
C LEU A 254 -1.43 12.11 -26.45
N LYS A 255 -2.08 11.50 -27.45
CA LYS A 255 -1.73 11.55 -28.88
C LYS A 255 -0.29 11.10 -29.18
N THR A 256 0.27 10.23 -28.32
CA THR A 256 1.64 9.70 -28.41
C THR A 256 1.62 8.17 -28.34
N PRO A 257 0.90 7.48 -29.25
CA PRO A 257 0.75 6.04 -29.19
C PRO A 257 2.09 5.32 -29.41
N PRO A 258 2.40 4.26 -28.63
CA PRO A 258 3.51 3.37 -28.95
C PRO A 258 3.18 2.68 -30.27
N ARG A 259 3.97 2.90 -31.33
CA ARG A 259 3.65 2.47 -32.70
C ARG A 259 4.06 1.02 -32.95
N SER A 260 5.28 0.68 -32.55
CA SER A 260 5.90 -0.63 -32.84
C SER A 260 5.21 -1.81 -32.15
N VAL A 261 4.51 -1.58 -31.04
CA VAL A 261 3.86 -2.64 -30.24
C VAL A 261 2.72 -3.35 -30.97
N GLY A 262 2.20 -2.78 -32.06
CA GLY A 262 1.24 -3.47 -32.93
C GLY A 262 1.89 -4.50 -33.85
N CYS A 263 3.12 -4.24 -34.30
CA CYS A 263 3.88 -5.12 -35.19
C CYS A 263 4.72 -6.14 -34.41
N TYR A 264 5.24 -5.73 -33.24
CA TYR A 264 6.14 -6.52 -32.41
C TYR A 264 5.61 -6.64 -30.97
N PRO A 265 4.47 -7.33 -30.76
CA PRO A 265 3.78 -7.37 -29.48
C PRO A 265 4.45 -8.25 -28.42
N THR A 266 5.32 -9.19 -28.78
CA THR A 266 5.92 -10.14 -27.84
C THR A 266 7.44 -10.02 -27.75
N ILE A 267 8.03 -10.62 -26.71
CA ILE A 267 9.49 -10.80 -26.58
C ILE A 267 10.08 -11.49 -27.82
N ASN A 268 9.41 -12.53 -28.33
CA ASN A 268 9.87 -13.24 -29.51
C ASN A 268 9.85 -12.33 -30.75
N ASP A 269 8.81 -11.53 -30.94
CA ASP A 269 8.72 -10.62 -32.08
C ASP A 269 9.81 -9.54 -32.02
N GLN A 270 10.10 -8.99 -30.83
CA GLN A 270 11.21 -8.05 -30.64
C GLN A 270 12.57 -8.72 -30.90
N SER A 271 12.76 -9.97 -30.47
CA SER A 271 13.99 -10.72 -30.78
C SER A 271 14.17 -10.92 -32.28
N GLN A 272 13.10 -11.32 -33.00
CA GLN A 272 13.14 -11.49 -34.45
C GLN A 272 13.32 -10.15 -35.18
N ARG A 273 12.70 -9.07 -34.69
CA ARG A 273 12.89 -7.71 -35.19
C ARG A 273 14.35 -7.30 -35.19
N PHE A 274 15.06 -7.49 -34.07
CA PHE A 274 16.48 -7.16 -34.01
C PHE A 274 17.32 -8.04 -34.96
N LYS A 275 17.06 -9.36 -34.95
CA LYS A 275 17.78 -10.31 -35.83
C LYS A 275 17.61 -9.99 -37.32
N SER A 276 16.41 -9.60 -37.76
CA SER A 276 16.16 -9.23 -39.14
C SER A 276 16.78 -7.89 -39.55
N HIS A 277 17.20 -7.07 -38.58
CA HIS A 277 17.80 -5.74 -38.80
C HIS A 277 19.29 -5.69 -38.38
N GLY A 278 20.02 -6.78 -38.58
CA GLY A 278 21.49 -6.79 -38.47
C GLY A 278 22.06 -7.14 -37.09
N TRP A 279 21.23 -7.61 -36.15
CA TRP A 279 21.65 -7.96 -34.80
C TRP A 279 21.62 -9.49 -34.57
N PRO A 280 22.70 -10.24 -34.87
CA PRO A 280 22.70 -11.69 -34.77
C PRO A 280 22.55 -12.22 -33.33
N SER A 281 23.09 -11.50 -32.34
CA SER A 281 22.98 -11.86 -30.93
C SER A 281 21.99 -10.95 -30.22
N VAL A 282 20.93 -11.54 -29.65
CA VAL A 282 19.86 -10.80 -28.95
C VAL A 282 19.50 -11.51 -27.66
N ARG A 283 19.52 -10.78 -26.56
CA ARG A 283 19.07 -11.21 -25.24
C ARG A 283 18.01 -10.24 -24.74
N ILE A 284 16.92 -10.78 -24.25
CA ILE A 284 15.73 -9.98 -23.94
C ILE A 284 15.04 -10.57 -22.71
N TRP A 285 14.57 -9.68 -21.84
CA TRP A 285 13.84 -9.99 -20.63
C TRP A 285 12.62 -9.08 -20.59
N ASP A 286 11.43 -9.60 -20.28
CA ASP A 286 10.45 -8.71 -19.67
C ASP A 286 10.99 -8.22 -18.31
N LEU A 287 10.48 -7.09 -17.81
CA LEU A 287 11.00 -6.54 -16.58
C LEU A 287 10.74 -7.44 -15.36
N TRP A 288 9.79 -8.38 -15.41
CA TRP A 288 9.61 -9.34 -14.30
C TRP A 288 10.72 -10.40 -14.30
N ASP A 289 11.13 -10.87 -15.48
CA ASP A 289 12.29 -11.73 -15.62
C ASP A 289 13.57 -10.98 -15.22
N ALA A 290 13.69 -9.69 -15.53
CA ALA A 290 14.79 -8.84 -15.04
C ALA A 290 14.75 -8.69 -13.51
N TRP A 291 13.57 -8.43 -12.92
CA TRP A 291 13.39 -8.40 -11.46
C TRP A 291 13.78 -9.72 -10.78
N SER A 292 13.56 -10.85 -11.46
CA SER A 292 13.85 -12.20 -10.98
C SER A 292 15.30 -12.62 -11.19
N CYS A 293 16.04 -11.91 -12.03
CA CYS A 293 17.43 -12.21 -12.38
C CYS A 293 18.40 -11.56 -11.38
N GLY A 294 19.22 -12.39 -10.72
CA GLY A 294 20.20 -11.94 -9.72
C GLY A 294 21.25 -10.95 -10.24
N GLU A 295 21.45 -10.89 -11.56
CA GLU A 295 22.40 -9.95 -12.19
C GLU A 295 21.82 -8.54 -12.35
N PHE A 296 20.50 -8.41 -12.52
CA PHE A 296 19.81 -7.12 -12.57
C PHE A 296 19.42 -6.66 -11.17
N VAL A 297 18.82 -7.56 -10.39
CA VAL A 297 18.40 -7.28 -9.02
C VAL A 297 18.73 -8.48 -8.14
N ASN A 298 19.55 -8.29 -7.12
CA ASN A 298 19.85 -9.37 -6.17
C ASN A 298 18.78 -9.46 -5.06
N ALA A 299 18.83 -10.52 -4.24
CA ALA A 299 17.83 -10.74 -3.19
C ALA A 299 17.85 -9.66 -2.10
N GLN A 300 19.03 -9.14 -1.75
CA GLN A 300 19.17 -8.09 -0.73
C GLN A 300 18.56 -6.78 -1.22
N GLU A 301 18.78 -6.42 -2.48
CA GLU A 301 18.19 -5.23 -3.10
C GLU A 301 16.66 -5.30 -3.10
N ARG A 302 16.06 -6.45 -3.46
CA ARG A 302 14.59 -6.63 -3.42
C ARG A 302 14.02 -6.43 -2.02
N VAL A 303 14.67 -7.03 -1.01
CA VAL A 303 14.24 -6.93 0.39
C VAL A 303 14.35 -5.49 0.89
N ALA A 304 15.47 -4.82 0.60
CA ALA A 304 15.70 -3.45 1.04
C ALA A 304 14.65 -2.45 0.53
N LEU A 305 13.97 -2.73 -0.59
CA LEU A 305 12.92 -1.84 -1.10
C LEU A 305 11.69 -1.77 -0.18
N ASP A 306 11.43 -2.80 0.63
CA ASP A 306 10.28 -2.83 1.55
C ASP A 306 10.52 -1.95 2.80
N ASP A 307 11.76 -1.57 3.08
CA ASP A 307 12.13 -0.64 4.15
C ASP A 307 12.07 0.83 3.70
N ILE A 308 12.09 1.10 2.38
CA ILE A 308 12.01 2.46 1.83
C ILE A 308 10.57 2.99 1.87
N GLU A 309 9.60 2.19 1.41
CA GLU A 309 8.19 2.54 1.49
C GLU A 309 7.27 1.32 1.55
N PRO A 310 6.14 1.41 2.28
CA PRO A 310 5.17 0.32 2.35
C PRO A 310 4.61 -0.05 0.97
N PHE A 311 4.66 -1.33 0.62
CA PHE A 311 4.26 -1.82 -0.70
C PHE A 311 3.38 -3.08 -0.63
N ASP A 312 2.28 -3.07 -1.40
CA ASP A 312 1.37 -4.22 -1.51
C ASP A 312 0.68 -4.36 -2.88
N GLU A 313 1.14 -3.63 -3.90
CA GLU A 313 0.60 -3.63 -5.26
C GLU A 313 1.32 -4.62 -6.19
N TRP A 314 1.58 -5.83 -5.69
CA TRP A 314 2.40 -6.82 -6.38
C TRP A 314 1.80 -7.32 -7.70
N GLU A 315 0.48 -7.56 -7.78
CA GLU A 315 -0.15 -7.96 -9.04
C GLU A 315 0.01 -6.88 -10.12
N GLU A 316 -0.09 -5.62 -9.73
CA GLU A 316 0.06 -4.44 -10.60
C GLU A 316 1.50 -4.30 -11.08
N PHE A 317 2.46 -4.50 -10.17
CA PHE A 317 3.87 -4.41 -10.48
C PHE A 317 4.30 -5.50 -11.45
N MET A 318 3.83 -6.74 -11.23
CA MET A 318 4.06 -7.85 -12.17
C MET A 318 3.38 -7.58 -13.52
N LEU A 319 2.15 -7.09 -13.55
CA LEU A 319 1.48 -6.72 -14.81
C LEU A 319 2.27 -5.65 -15.58
N PHE A 320 2.67 -4.57 -14.92
CA PHE A 320 3.54 -3.57 -15.51
C PHE A 320 4.83 -4.20 -16.03
N ALA A 321 5.49 -5.01 -15.20
CA ALA A 321 6.78 -5.59 -15.53
C ALA A 321 6.70 -6.62 -16.68
N ARG A 322 5.56 -7.25 -16.91
CA ARG A 322 5.32 -8.12 -18.08
C ARG A 322 4.99 -7.35 -19.37
N HIS A 323 4.54 -6.10 -19.27
CA HIS A 323 4.23 -5.25 -20.43
C HIS A 323 5.37 -4.31 -20.82
N TYR A 324 6.53 -4.46 -20.19
CA TYR A 324 7.75 -3.75 -20.53
C TYR A 324 8.89 -4.76 -20.62
N PHE A 325 9.85 -4.51 -21.49
CA PHE A 325 11.03 -5.36 -21.63
C PHE A 325 12.30 -4.53 -21.62
N VAL A 326 13.40 -5.18 -21.27
CA VAL A 326 14.76 -4.70 -21.53
C VAL A 326 15.46 -5.70 -22.45
N LEU A 327 16.16 -5.19 -23.47
CA LEU A 327 16.88 -5.98 -24.46
C LEU A 327 18.32 -5.48 -24.55
N HIS A 328 19.22 -6.44 -24.71
CA HIS A 328 20.60 -6.24 -25.11
C HIS A 328 20.84 -6.98 -26.43
N ALA A 329 21.34 -6.28 -27.44
CA ALA A 329 21.71 -6.88 -28.73
C ALA A 329 23.15 -6.52 -29.09
N SER A 330 23.81 -7.39 -29.87
CA SER A 330 25.14 -7.16 -30.41
C SER A 330 25.18 -7.46 -31.91
N ALA A 331 25.80 -6.56 -32.66
CA ALA A 331 26.05 -6.69 -34.09
C ALA A 331 27.23 -7.64 -34.40
N ILE A 332 28.00 -8.03 -33.37
CA ILE A 332 29.21 -8.86 -33.50
C ILE A 332 28.83 -10.35 -33.41
N VAL A 333 29.34 -11.16 -34.33
CA VAL A 333 29.13 -12.62 -34.36
C VAL A 333 30.05 -13.30 -33.33
N GLU A 334 29.51 -14.23 -32.53
CA GLU A 334 30.22 -14.88 -31.41
C GLU A 334 31.52 -15.63 -31.79
N GLU A 335 31.78 -15.89 -33.09
CA GLU A 335 33.01 -16.58 -33.54
C GLU A 335 34.30 -15.79 -33.27
N ASP A 336 34.26 -14.45 -33.24
CA ASP A 336 35.43 -13.59 -32.96
C ASP A 336 35.87 -13.57 -31.49
N VAL A 337 35.04 -14.11 -30.58
CA VAL A 337 35.31 -14.10 -29.13
C VAL A 337 36.27 -15.22 -28.70
N THR A 338 36.43 -16.27 -29.52
CA THR A 338 37.27 -17.44 -29.17
C THR A 338 38.78 -17.18 -29.20
N LYS A 339 39.25 -16.00 -29.62
CA LYS A 339 40.69 -15.66 -29.68
C LYS A 339 41.13 -14.52 -28.75
N GLY A 340 40.23 -13.89 -27.98
CA GLY A 340 40.56 -12.80 -27.06
C GLY A 340 40.64 -13.26 -25.59
N LYS A 341 41.85 -13.36 -25.02
CA LYS A 341 42.10 -13.66 -23.59
C LYS A 341 41.79 -12.49 -22.63
N THR A 342 40.77 -11.67 -22.88
CA THR A 342 40.45 -10.53 -22.00
C THR A 342 39.01 -10.56 -21.50
N GLY A 343 38.91 -10.79 -20.18
CA GLY A 343 37.75 -10.92 -19.32
C GLY A 343 36.51 -10.05 -19.58
N ILE A 344 35.39 -10.63 -19.13
CA ILE A 344 34.01 -10.13 -19.04
C ILE A 344 33.20 -10.30 -20.32
N GLN A 345 32.82 -11.55 -20.60
CA GLN A 345 31.62 -11.88 -21.37
C GLN A 345 30.42 -11.23 -20.66
N LEU A 346 29.47 -10.62 -21.38
CA LEU A 346 28.16 -10.28 -20.79
C LEU A 346 27.59 -11.57 -20.19
N VAL A 347 27.59 -11.69 -18.87
CA VAL A 347 27.16 -12.91 -18.16
C VAL A 347 25.63 -13.04 -18.18
N LEU A 348 24.93 -11.95 -18.51
CA LEU A 348 23.47 -11.87 -18.60
C LEU A 348 22.95 -12.88 -19.62
N GLN A 349 22.66 -14.09 -19.16
CA GLN A 349 21.87 -15.07 -19.88
C GLN A 349 20.42 -14.95 -19.41
N PRO A 350 19.44 -14.98 -20.32
CA PRO A 350 18.06 -15.25 -19.93
C PRO A 350 18.01 -16.53 -19.10
N ALA A 351 17.68 -16.40 -17.82
CA ALA A 351 17.65 -17.53 -16.88
C ALA A 351 16.53 -18.54 -17.20
N THR A 352 15.61 -18.16 -18.08
CA THR A 352 14.43 -18.92 -18.46
C THR A 352 14.62 -19.56 -19.83
N GLN A 353 15.05 -20.84 -19.84
CA GLN A 353 14.57 -21.71 -20.91
C GLN A 353 13.04 -21.73 -20.82
N PRO A 354 12.31 -21.61 -21.94
CA PRO A 354 10.86 -21.79 -21.91
C PRO A 354 10.58 -23.14 -21.25
N HIS A 355 9.91 -23.13 -20.10
CA HIS A 355 9.49 -24.36 -19.46
C HIS A 355 8.65 -25.12 -20.48
N LYS A 356 9.04 -26.37 -20.79
CA LYS A 356 8.18 -27.27 -21.56
C LYS A 356 6.93 -27.50 -20.71
N VAL A 357 5.89 -26.73 -20.97
CA VAL A 357 4.57 -26.88 -20.35
C VAL A 357 4.15 -28.33 -20.62
N GLN A 358 4.00 -29.12 -19.55
CA GLN A 358 3.38 -30.43 -19.71
C GLN A 358 1.93 -30.20 -20.13
N PRO A 359 1.40 -30.97 -21.09
CA PRO A 359 0.01 -30.81 -21.50
C PRO A 359 -0.90 -31.06 -20.30
N CYS A 360 -1.47 -29.97 -19.79
CA CYS A 360 -2.50 -29.98 -18.75
C CYS A 360 -3.84 -30.30 -19.41
N HIS A 361 -4.64 -31.16 -18.79
CA HIS A 361 -5.97 -31.49 -19.31
C HIS A 361 -6.83 -30.21 -19.35
N GLU A 362 -7.59 -30.00 -20.42
CA GLU A 362 -8.46 -28.83 -20.55
C GLU A 362 -9.92 -29.16 -20.26
N LEU A 363 -10.55 -28.32 -19.46
CA LEU A 363 -11.97 -28.35 -19.18
C LEU A 363 -12.61 -27.04 -19.62
N SER A 364 -13.74 -27.11 -20.33
CA SER A 364 -14.44 -25.91 -20.80
C SER A 364 -15.51 -25.46 -19.82
N MET A 365 -15.61 -24.16 -19.55
CA MET A 365 -16.75 -23.54 -18.86
C MET A 365 -17.49 -22.54 -19.74
N ARG A 366 -18.80 -22.45 -19.53
CA ARG A 366 -19.67 -21.45 -20.16
C ARG A 366 -19.84 -20.27 -19.21
N PHE A 367 -19.55 -19.06 -19.68
CA PHE A 367 -19.68 -17.82 -18.91
C PHE A 367 -20.87 -16.98 -19.39
N THR A 368 -21.62 -16.45 -18.43
CA THR A 368 -22.67 -15.46 -18.63
C THR A 368 -22.30 -14.19 -17.89
N THR A 369 -22.45 -13.03 -18.54
CA THR A 369 -22.16 -11.72 -17.96
C THR A 369 -23.42 -10.95 -17.64
N PHE A 370 -23.47 -10.34 -16.47
CA PHE A 370 -24.52 -9.45 -16.01
C PHE A 370 -23.96 -8.06 -15.73
N ALA A 371 -24.74 -7.01 -16.03
CA ALA A 371 -24.36 -5.63 -15.74
C ALA A 371 -24.64 -5.28 -14.26
N GLY A 372 -23.94 -4.27 -13.74
CA GLY A 372 -24.26 -3.69 -12.43
C GLY A 372 -23.34 -4.11 -11.28
N SER A 373 -22.09 -4.51 -11.54
CA SER A 373 -21.09 -4.55 -10.46
C SER A 373 -20.66 -3.13 -10.10
N ILE A 374 -20.60 -2.84 -8.80
CA ILE A 374 -19.97 -1.62 -8.30
C ILE A 374 -18.45 -1.80 -8.40
N LYS A 375 -17.74 -0.69 -8.69
CA LYS A 375 -16.28 -0.66 -8.83
C LYS A 375 -15.63 -1.05 -7.50
N ARG A 376 -15.13 -2.27 -7.40
CA ARG A 376 -14.58 -2.83 -6.17
C ARG A 376 -13.49 -3.85 -6.48
N ARG A 377 -12.39 -3.80 -5.73
CA ARG A 377 -11.32 -4.81 -5.76
C ARG A 377 -10.86 -5.15 -4.34
N PHE A 378 -10.31 -6.34 -4.15
CA PHE A 378 -9.90 -6.90 -2.86
C PHE A 378 -11.03 -6.91 -1.81
N GLY A 379 -12.28 -7.04 -2.28
CA GLY A 379 -13.44 -7.33 -1.44
C GLY A 379 -13.62 -8.84 -1.25
N ALA A 380 -14.78 -9.24 -0.73
CA ALA A 380 -15.13 -10.65 -0.58
C ALA A 380 -16.62 -10.89 -0.86
N LEU A 381 -16.92 -12.04 -1.48
CA LEU A 381 -18.28 -12.53 -1.66
C LEU A 381 -18.69 -13.43 -0.50
N ALA A 382 -19.96 -13.36 -0.11
CA ALA A 382 -20.57 -14.30 0.82
C ALA A 382 -22.02 -14.61 0.42
N THR A 383 -22.48 -15.83 0.68
CA THR A 383 -23.88 -16.20 0.50
C THR A 383 -24.66 -15.98 1.79
N LEU A 384 -25.82 -15.33 1.68
CA LEU A 384 -26.84 -15.35 2.71
C LEU A 384 -28.02 -16.17 2.25
N GLN A 385 -28.70 -16.78 3.21
CA GLN A 385 -29.97 -17.45 2.98
C GLN A 385 -31.03 -16.84 3.89
N ASP A 386 -32.19 -16.52 3.33
CA ASP A 386 -33.33 -16.08 4.12
C ASP A 386 -34.15 -17.26 4.67
N VAL A 387 -35.17 -16.95 5.46
CA VAL A 387 -36.05 -17.95 6.09
C VAL A 387 -36.89 -18.75 5.07
N GLU A 388 -37.08 -18.23 3.86
CA GLU A 388 -37.79 -18.89 2.76
C GLU A 388 -36.83 -19.75 1.91
N GLY A 389 -35.54 -19.78 2.27
CA GLY A 389 -34.51 -20.53 1.57
C GLY A 389 -33.94 -19.83 0.35
N ARG A 390 -34.34 -18.58 0.07
CA ARG A 390 -33.79 -17.80 -1.05
C ARG A 390 -32.36 -17.38 -0.74
N LYS A 391 -31.51 -17.42 -1.77
CA LYS A 391 -30.09 -17.11 -1.66
C LYS A 391 -29.77 -15.72 -2.22
N LEU A 392 -29.02 -14.97 -1.44
CA LEU A 392 -28.50 -13.66 -1.78
C LEU A 392 -26.98 -13.70 -1.73
N VAL A 393 -26.33 -12.90 -2.58
CA VAL A 393 -24.87 -12.76 -2.59
C VAL A 393 -24.51 -11.37 -2.12
N LEU A 394 -23.65 -11.29 -1.12
CA LEU A 394 -23.07 -10.03 -0.63
C LEU A 394 -21.68 -9.84 -1.21
N ASN A 395 -21.39 -8.65 -1.70
CA ASN A 395 -20.02 -8.19 -1.95
C ASN A 395 -19.63 -7.15 -0.90
N MET A 396 -18.61 -7.45 -0.09
CA MET A 396 -18.30 -6.73 1.14
C MET A 396 -16.90 -6.11 1.12
N MET A 397 -16.78 -4.89 1.64
CA MET A 397 -15.56 -4.10 1.79
C MET A 397 -14.62 -4.09 0.56
N GLY A 398 -13.31 -3.99 0.74
CA GLY A 398 -12.34 -3.84 -0.34
C GLY A 398 -12.02 -2.39 -0.66
N LEU A 399 -11.54 -2.13 -1.86
CA LEU A 399 -11.10 -0.83 -2.35
C LEU A 399 -11.95 -0.44 -3.57
N GLY A 400 -12.62 0.70 -3.49
CA GLY A 400 -13.35 1.31 -4.59
C GLY A 400 -12.55 2.42 -5.26
N SER A 401 -13.26 3.32 -5.95
CA SER A 401 -12.62 4.34 -6.79
C SER A 401 -11.79 5.37 -6.01
N ASN A 402 -12.22 5.71 -4.80
CA ASN A 402 -11.62 6.80 -4.02
C ASN A 402 -11.07 6.32 -2.67
N ALA A 403 -11.71 5.33 -2.06
CA ALA A 403 -11.39 4.88 -0.71
C ALA A 403 -11.74 3.40 -0.53
N ARG A 404 -11.38 2.85 0.64
CA ARG A 404 -11.85 1.54 1.06
C ARG A 404 -13.37 1.58 1.22
N GLU A 405 -14.04 0.56 0.71
CA GLU A 405 -15.51 0.51 0.70
C GLU A 405 -16.05 0.14 2.08
N ASP A 406 -17.06 0.90 2.51
CA ASP A 406 -17.78 0.70 3.75
C ASP A 406 -19.19 0.13 3.51
N ARG A 407 -19.40 -0.57 2.38
CA ARG A 407 -20.73 -1.02 1.94
C ARG A 407 -20.81 -2.51 1.67
N TYR A 408 -22.01 -3.06 1.86
CA TYR A 408 -22.46 -4.31 1.25
C TYR A 408 -23.18 -4.00 -0.05
N ASP A 409 -22.81 -4.69 -1.12
CA ASP A 409 -23.62 -4.75 -2.34
C ASP A 409 -24.35 -6.09 -2.37
N ILE A 410 -25.69 -6.05 -2.49
CA ILE A 410 -26.55 -7.22 -2.36
C ILE A 410 -27.08 -7.62 -3.74
N TYR A 411 -26.77 -8.84 -4.15
CA TYR A 411 -27.20 -9.41 -5.42
C TYR A 411 -28.22 -10.54 -5.19
N SER A 412 -29.33 -10.52 -5.95
CA SER A 412 -30.23 -11.68 -6.09
C SER A 412 -29.67 -12.59 -7.17
N LEU A 413 -29.75 -13.90 -6.93
CA LEU A 413 -29.39 -14.94 -7.91
C LEU A 413 -30.59 -15.47 -8.69
N ASP A 414 -31.83 -15.12 -8.30
CA ASP A 414 -33.08 -15.60 -8.89
C ASP A 414 -33.80 -14.55 -9.77
N GLY A 415 -33.26 -13.33 -9.87
CA GLY A 415 -33.82 -12.23 -10.66
C GLY A 415 -35.09 -11.59 -10.07
N GLY A 416 -35.58 -12.10 -8.93
CA GLY A 416 -36.76 -11.60 -8.25
C GLY A 416 -36.51 -10.24 -7.60
N ALA A 417 -37.50 -9.34 -7.64
CA ALA A 417 -37.55 -8.14 -6.81
C ALA A 417 -37.91 -8.54 -5.36
N ALA A 418 -37.05 -9.32 -4.71
CA ALA A 418 -37.29 -9.82 -3.36
C ALA A 418 -36.50 -8.96 -2.35
N PHE A 419 -37.25 -8.36 -1.43
CA PHE A 419 -36.84 -7.80 -0.13
C PHE A 419 -35.32 -7.75 0.16
N SER A 420 -34.78 -6.54 0.31
CA SER A 420 -33.41 -6.36 0.83
C SER A 420 -33.36 -6.86 2.28
N PRO A 421 -32.49 -7.83 2.63
CA PRO A 421 -32.38 -8.28 4.01
C PRO A 421 -31.93 -7.11 4.88
N ALA A 422 -32.45 -7.04 6.10
CA ALA A 422 -31.97 -6.09 7.10
C ALA A 422 -30.56 -6.51 7.55
N LEU A 423 -29.53 -6.03 6.85
CA LEU A 423 -28.14 -6.26 7.23
C LEU A 423 -27.72 -5.30 8.36
N PRO A 424 -26.72 -5.67 9.16
CA PRO A 424 -26.25 -4.83 10.24
C PRO A 424 -25.65 -3.52 9.72
N LEU A 425 -26.15 -2.40 10.24
CA LEU A 425 -25.63 -1.06 9.96
C LEU A 425 -24.29 -0.79 10.65
N THR A 426 -23.92 -1.59 11.65
CA THR A 426 -22.65 -1.49 12.38
C THR A 426 -21.81 -2.73 12.14
N GLY A 427 -20.49 -2.56 12.00
CA GLY A 427 -19.62 -3.69 11.69
C GLY A 427 -18.13 -3.37 11.68
N PRO A 428 -17.32 -4.21 11.02
CA PRO A 428 -15.87 -4.00 10.93
C PRO A 428 -15.53 -2.70 10.21
N SER A 429 -14.36 -2.14 10.52
CA SER A 429 -13.82 -0.99 9.77
C SER A 429 -13.55 -1.33 8.30
N PRO A 430 -13.70 -0.36 7.37
CA PRO A 430 -13.37 -0.53 5.96
C PRO A 430 -11.93 -1.01 5.76
N ARG A 431 -11.77 -2.12 5.05
CA ARG A 431 -10.48 -2.83 4.90
C ARG A 431 -10.42 -3.59 3.58
N MET A 432 -9.22 -4.02 3.22
CA MET A 432 -8.96 -4.86 2.05
C MET A 432 -8.00 -6.00 2.40
N CYS A 433 -7.91 -7.01 1.52
CA CYS A 433 -7.00 -8.15 1.68
C CYS A 433 -7.23 -8.96 2.98
N PHE A 434 -8.48 -8.98 3.45
CA PHE A 434 -9.00 -9.86 4.50
C PHE A 434 -9.55 -11.14 3.86
N THR A 435 -9.87 -12.14 4.68
CA THR A 435 -10.57 -13.35 4.21
C THR A 435 -11.97 -13.44 4.78
N ILE A 436 -12.88 -14.03 3.99
CA ILE A 436 -14.20 -14.46 4.45
C ILE A 436 -14.26 -15.98 4.39
N THR A 437 -14.79 -16.63 5.43
CA THR A 437 -14.93 -18.08 5.49
C THR A 437 -16.26 -18.47 6.13
N ASP A 438 -17.09 -19.23 5.42
CA ASP A 438 -18.36 -19.74 5.95
C ASP A 438 -18.12 -20.93 6.89
N LEU A 439 -18.42 -20.78 8.18
CA LEU A 439 -18.24 -21.78 9.22
C LEU A 439 -19.44 -22.74 9.38
N GLY A 440 -20.45 -22.64 8.52
CA GLY A 440 -21.70 -23.36 8.63
C GLY A 440 -22.57 -22.78 9.74
N SER A 441 -22.96 -23.59 10.71
CA SER A 441 -23.87 -23.17 11.80
C SER A 441 -23.32 -22.06 12.70
N TYR A 442 -22.01 -21.78 12.67
CA TYR A 442 -21.40 -20.68 13.44
C TYR A 442 -21.44 -19.32 12.72
N GLY A 443 -21.84 -19.28 11.45
CA GLY A 443 -21.92 -18.06 10.63
C GLY A 443 -20.67 -17.83 9.77
N ILE A 444 -20.52 -16.60 9.27
CA ILE A 444 -19.47 -16.21 8.32
C ILE A 444 -18.37 -15.44 9.06
N LEU A 445 -17.14 -15.96 9.02
CA LEU A 445 -15.97 -15.34 9.63
C LEU A 445 -15.29 -14.35 8.68
N LEU A 446 -15.07 -13.12 9.15
CA LEU A 446 -14.09 -12.17 8.61
C LEU A 446 -12.82 -12.23 9.46
N ALA A 447 -11.66 -12.41 8.83
CA ALA A 447 -10.38 -12.43 9.53
C ALA A 447 -9.39 -11.39 8.96
N GLY A 448 -8.84 -10.56 9.85
CA GLY A 448 -7.73 -9.64 9.57
C GLY A 448 -8.01 -8.62 8.48
N GLY A 449 -7.05 -8.47 7.57
CA GLY A 449 -7.02 -7.46 6.50
C GLY A 449 -6.14 -6.28 6.85
N ARG A 450 -6.24 -5.21 6.06
CA ARG A 450 -5.45 -3.99 6.30
C ARG A 450 -6.20 -2.71 5.93
N GLY A 451 -5.81 -1.62 6.59
CA GLY A 451 -6.13 -0.25 6.16
C GLY A 451 -5.12 0.24 5.11
N SER A 452 -3.86 0.37 5.51
CA SER A 452 -2.70 0.62 4.64
C SER A 452 -1.75 -0.58 4.66
N PRO A 453 -0.78 -0.73 3.74
CA PRO A 453 0.24 -1.78 3.83
C PRO A 453 1.04 -1.78 5.14
N ALA A 454 1.10 -0.65 5.87
CA ALA A 454 1.72 -0.55 7.19
C ALA A 454 0.75 -0.79 8.35
N SER A 455 -0.55 -0.94 8.09
CA SER A 455 -1.61 -1.04 9.10
C SER A 455 -2.40 -2.35 8.93
N ALA A 456 -1.73 -3.46 9.24
CA ALA A 456 -2.34 -4.79 9.31
C ALA A 456 -3.31 -4.89 10.50
N LEU A 457 -4.36 -5.69 10.34
CA LEU A 457 -5.44 -5.85 11.32
C LEU A 457 -5.47 -7.27 11.87
N SER A 458 -5.72 -7.41 13.17
CA SER A 458 -5.88 -8.70 13.85
C SER A 458 -7.30 -8.99 14.29
N ASP A 459 -8.20 -8.00 14.22
CA ASP A 459 -9.58 -8.19 14.62
C ASP A 459 -10.32 -9.13 13.66
N CYS A 460 -11.16 -9.98 14.24
CA CYS A 460 -12.01 -10.91 13.53
C CYS A 460 -13.46 -10.68 13.91
N TRP A 461 -14.36 -10.96 12.97
CA TRP A 461 -15.79 -10.72 13.13
C TRP A 461 -16.59 -11.90 12.60
N LEU A 462 -17.71 -12.20 13.23
CA LEU A 462 -18.69 -13.19 12.79
C LEU A 462 -19.95 -12.47 12.35
N LEU A 463 -20.39 -12.73 11.11
CA LEU A 463 -21.70 -12.34 10.61
C LEU A 463 -22.66 -13.52 10.84
N ARG A 464 -23.65 -13.33 11.72
CA ARG A 464 -24.61 -14.36 12.13
C ARG A 464 -26.04 -13.89 11.98
N ASN A 465 -26.95 -14.85 11.78
CA ASN A 465 -28.39 -14.63 11.74
C ASN A 465 -29.08 -15.44 12.84
N ASP A 466 -28.90 -15.05 14.10
CA ASP A 466 -29.53 -15.73 15.23
C ASP A 466 -30.97 -15.20 15.46
N TYR A 467 -31.11 -13.87 15.49
CA TYR A 467 -32.39 -13.15 15.63
C TYR A 467 -32.48 -11.97 14.65
N GLY A 468 -31.78 -12.07 13.52
CA GLY A 468 -31.44 -10.97 12.61
C GLY A 468 -29.94 -10.91 12.35
N TRP A 469 -29.55 -10.38 11.19
CA TRP A 469 -28.15 -10.30 10.81
C TRP A 469 -27.38 -9.32 11.70
N SER A 470 -26.31 -9.78 12.34
CA SER A 470 -25.44 -8.96 13.18
C SER A 470 -23.97 -9.31 13.02
N TRP A 471 -23.10 -8.31 13.10
CA TRP A 471 -21.66 -8.50 13.25
C TRP A 471 -21.30 -8.59 14.72
N GLN A 472 -20.55 -9.63 15.08
CA GLN A 472 -20.05 -9.85 16.44
C GLN A 472 -18.53 -9.95 16.37
N SER A 473 -17.81 -9.17 17.17
CA SER A 473 -16.37 -9.38 17.30
C SER A 473 -16.11 -10.76 17.91
N THR A 474 -15.10 -11.46 17.41
CA THR A 474 -14.71 -12.78 17.90
C THR A 474 -13.21 -12.79 18.25
N TRP A 475 -12.66 -13.96 18.53
CA TRP A 475 -11.25 -14.18 18.81
C TRP A 475 -10.36 -13.46 17.79
N LYS A 476 -9.49 -12.57 18.27
CA LYS A 476 -8.52 -11.89 17.40
C LYS A 476 -7.47 -12.87 16.93
N LEU A 477 -7.02 -12.70 15.68
CA LEU A 477 -5.84 -13.41 15.18
C LEU A 477 -4.67 -13.15 16.14
N PRO A 478 -3.84 -14.16 16.44
CA PRO A 478 -2.67 -13.99 17.30
C PRO A 478 -1.67 -12.95 16.78
N LEU A 479 -1.68 -12.71 15.47
CA LEU A 479 -0.90 -11.67 14.79
C LEU A 479 -1.83 -10.88 13.85
N PRO A 480 -1.59 -9.57 13.63
CA PRO A 480 -2.25 -8.86 12.56
C PRO A 480 -1.80 -9.41 11.21
N LEU A 481 -2.74 -9.72 10.32
CA LEU A 481 -2.44 -10.37 9.04
C LEU A 481 -3.30 -9.80 7.91
N TYR A 482 -2.68 -9.61 6.74
CA TYR A 482 -3.38 -9.36 5.48
C TYR A 482 -2.74 -10.16 4.35
N ARG A 483 -3.49 -10.42 3.26
CA ARG A 483 -3.09 -11.37 2.21
C ARG A 483 -2.71 -12.76 2.74
N HIS A 484 -3.22 -13.12 3.92
CA HIS A 484 -3.19 -14.50 4.39
C HIS A 484 -4.27 -15.30 3.65
N SER A 485 -4.09 -16.60 3.61
CA SER A 485 -5.08 -17.52 3.04
C SER A 485 -5.81 -18.19 4.18
N ALA A 486 -7.14 -18.27 4.09
CA ALA A 486 -7.99 -18.90 5.08
C ALA A 486 -8.88 -19.94 4.39
N LEU A 487 -8.96 -21.12 4.99
CA LEU A 487 -9.67 -22.26 4.46
C LEU A 487 -10.45 -22.95 5.59
N ARG A 488 -11.72 -23.26 5.34
CA ARG A 488 -12.49 -24.16 6.20
C ARG A 488 -12.02 -25.59 5.96
N LEU A 489 -11.65 -26.29 7.02
CA LEU A 489 -11.25 -27.70 6.93
C LEU A 489 -12.46 -28.56 6.56
N ALA A 490 -12.31 -29.38 5.52
CA ALA A 490 -13.38 -30.19 4.94
C ALA A 490 -14.19 -30.94 6.01
N GLY A 491 -15.51 -30.81 5.94
CA GLY A 491 -16.44 -31.49 6.86
C GLY A 491 -16.47 -30.97 8.30
N THR A 492 -15.74 -29.90 8.65
CA THR A 492 -15.72 -29.33 10.02
C THR A 492 -16.17 -27.87 10.04
N SER A 493 -16.14 -27.19 11.19
CA SER A 493 -16.27 -25.71 11.30
C SER A 493 -14.95 -25.03 11.70
N LEU A 494 -13.82 -25.73 11.53
CA LEU A 494 -12.48 -25.23 11.84
C LEU A 494 -11.90 -24.48 10.64
N VAL A 495 -11.12 -23.43 10.90
CA VAL A 495 -10.45 -22.64 9.85
C VAL A 495 -8.95 -22.73 10.00
N LEU A 496 -8.24 -23.12 8.94
CA LEU A 496 -6.80 -23.01 8.84
C LEU A 496 -6.43 -21.68 8.18
N VAL A 497 -5.54 -20.93 8.81
CA VAL A 497 -4.93 -19.70 8.28
C VAL A 497 -3.44 -19.93 8.02
N ALA A 498 -2.99 -19.57 6.83
CA ALA A 498 -1.61 -19.71 6.38
C ALA A 498 -1.03 -18.40 5.83
N GLY A 499 0.22 -18.13 6.17
CA GLY A 499 1.01 -17.04 5.61
C GLY A 499 0.45 -15.64 5.87
N GLY A 500 0.68 -14.73 4.92
CA GLY A 500 0.23 -13.35 5.00
C GLY A 500 1.30 -12.39 5.54
N LYS A 501 1.07 -11.10 5.33
CA LYS A 501 1.97 -10.03 5.80
C LYS A 501 1.53 -9.55 7.18
N ILE A 502 2.51 -9.40 8.07
CA ILE A 502 2.35 -8.84 9.43
C ILE A 502 2.51 -7.32 9.39
N SER A 503 3.43 -6.84 8.54
CA SER A 503 3.71 -5.42 8.30
C SER A 503 4.17 -5.22 6.85
N SER A 504 4.64 -4.02 6.50
CA SER A 504 5.20 -3.73 5.18
C SER A 504 6.37 -4.63 4.79
N SER A 505 7.20 -5.05 5.74
CA SER A 505 8.44 -5.82 5.50
C SER A 505 8.45 -7.24 6.11
N ARG A 506 7.48 -7.59 6.96
CA ARG A 506 7.44 -8.89 7.65
C ARG A 506 6.33 -9.81 7.12
N ILE A 507 6.67 -11.07 6.91
CA ILE A 507 5.76 -12.14 6.48
C ILE A 507 5.60 -13.14 7.64
N SER A 508 4.38 -13.67 7.82
CA SER A 508 4.10 -14.68 8.84
C SER A 508 4.72 -16.02 8.47
N GLU A 509 5.44 -16.60 9.42
CA GLU A 509 5.95 -17.98 9.38
C GLU A 509 5.00 -18.98 10.08
N TYR A 510 3.89 -18.49 10.65
CA TYR A 510 3.00 -19.27 11.50
C TYR A 510 1.74 -19.72 10.77
N PHE A 511 1.20 -20.84 11.25
CA PHE A 511 -0.09 -21.39 10.84
C PHE A 511 -1.03 -21.43 12.04
N PHE A 512 -2.26 -20.99 11.86
CA PHE A 512 -3.25 -20.91 12.92
C PHE A 512 -4.49 -21.72 12.58
N VAL A 513 -5.05 -22.41 13.56
CA VAL A 513 -6.35 -23.07 13.43
C VAL A 513 -7.34 -22.36 14.35
N LEU A 514 -8.40 -21.79 13.80
CA LEU A 514 -9.54 -21.34 14.58
C LEU A 514 -10.40 -22.54 14.92
N ASN A 515 -10.59 -22.77 16.21
CA ASN A 515 -11.72 -23.51 16.72
C ASN A 515 -12.77 -22.51 17.21
N PRO A 516 -13.98 -22.46 16.64
CA PRO A 516 -15.00 -21.48 17.03
C PRO A 516 -15.31 -21.46 18.54
N GLU A 517 -15.12 -22.59 19.22
CA GLU A 517 -15.37 -22.74 20.67
C GLU A 517 -14.14 -22.48 21.54
N LYS A 518 -12.92 -22.69 20.99
CA LYS A 518 -11.67 -22.61 21.76
C LYS A 518 -10.76 -21.44 21.37
N GLY A 519 -11.12 -20.70 20.32
CA GLY A 519 -10.31 -19.63 19.76
C GLY A 519 -9.18 -20.13 18.85
N TRP A 520 -8.19 -19.25 18.64
CA TRP A 520 -7.07 -19.50 17.74
C TRP A 520 -5.99 -20.35 18.40
N LEU A 521 -5.57 -21.40 17.71
CA LEU A 521 -4.49 -22.30 18.12
C LEU A 521 -3.34 -22.19 17.11
N GLN A 522 -2.15 -21.83 17.58
CA GLN A 522 -0.95 -21.86 16.75
C GLN A 522 -0.48 -23.31 16.56
N CYS A 523 -0.25 -23.70 15.31
CA CYS A 523 0.24 -25.02 14.97
C CYS A 523 1.75 -25.15 15.23
N LYS A 524 2.17 -26.34 15.67
CA LYS A 524 3.56 -26.78 15.53
C LYS A 524 3.78 -27.21 14.09
N ILE A 525 4.86 -26.75 13.46
CA ILE A 525 5.22 -27.10 12.08
C ILE A 525 6.18 -28.29 12.10
N ALA A 526 5.97 -29.27 11.23
CA ALA A 526 6.80 -30.46 11.07
C ALA A 526 7.00 -30.81 9.57
N GLY A 527 7.99 -31.66 9.27
CA GLY A 527 8.30 -32.08 7.90
C GLY A 527 9.09 -31.03 7.10
N ASP A 528 8.80 -30.93 5.81
CA ASP A 528 9.44 -29.98 4.88
C ASP A 528 8.92 -28.56 5.10
N ILE A 529 9.57 -27.80 5.98
CA ILE A 529 9.11 -26.47 6.41
C ILE A 529 8.99 -25.51 5.21
N PRO A 530 7.78 -25.03 4.87
CA PRO A 530 7.60 -24.04 3.82
C PRO A 530 8.24 -22.71 4.19
N LYS A 531 8.81 -22.02 3.20
CA LYS A 531 9.27 -20.65 3.41
C LYS A 531 8.08 -19.72 3.65
N PRO A 532 8.22 -18.68 4.49
CA PRO A 532 7.17 -17.68 4.69
C PRO A 532 6.76 -17.01 3.37
N SER A 533 5.46 -17.00 3.10
CA SER A 533 4.87 -16.40 1.90
C SER A 533 3.54 -15.72 2.19
N PHE A 534 3.10 -14.84 1.28
CA PHE A 534 1.79 -14.19 1.32
C PHE A 534 1.09 -14.26 -0.04
N GLY A 535 -0.24 -14.23 -0.02
CA GLY A 535 -1.08 -14.40 -1.22
C GLY A 535 -0.95 -15.79 -1.86
N SER A 536 -0.65 -16.81 -1.06
CA SER A 536 -0.51 -18.21 -1.48
C SER A 536 -1.85 -18.89 -1.71
N ILE A 537 -1.86 -19.96 -2.49
CA ILE A 537 -2.99 -20.88 -2.62
C ILE A 537 -2.98 -21.82 -1.42
N LEU A 538 -4.11 -21.90 -0.70
CA LEU A 538 -4.35 -22.85 0.37
C LEU A 538 -5.68 -23.55 0.11
N CYS A 539 -5.68 -24.87 -0.06
CA CYS A 539 -6.88 -25.63 -0.38
C CYS A 539 -6.91 -27.02 0.26
N ASN A 540 -8.11 -27.61 0.41
CA ASN A 540 -8.31 -28.98 0.87
C ASN A 540 -7.89 -29.96 -0.24
N SER A 541 -7.43 -31.16 0.14
CA SER A 541 -7.05 -32.19 -0.82
C SER A 541 -8.30 -32.86 -1.41
N PRO A 542 -8.40 -33.00 -2.74
CA PRO A 542 -9.53 -33.69 -3.38
C PRO A 542 -9.50 -35.21 -3.21
N VAL A 543 -8.40 -35.77 -2.70
CA VAL A 543 -8.24 -37.22 -2.50
C VAL A 543 -8.64 -37.65 -1.06
N GLY A 544 -8.75 -36.69 -0.14
CA GLY A 544 -8.95 -36.97 1.29
C GLY A 544 -7.76 -37.68 1.94
N SER A 545 -7.84 -38.01 3.23
CA SER A 545 -6.82 -38.79 3.94
C SER A 545 -7.32 -40.17 4.35
N SER A 546 -6.47 -41.19 4.21
CA SER A 546 -6.75 -42.55 4.66
C SER A 546 -6.84 -42.70 6.18
N ASP A 547 -6.20 -41.80 6.94
CA ASP A 547 -6.19 -41.79 8.40
C ASP A 547 -7.24 -40.84 9.02
N GLY A 548 -8.08 -40.21 8.17
CA GLY A 548 -9.13 -39.28 8.59
C GLY A 548 -8.63 -37.90 9.01
N LYS A 549 -7.33 -37.59 8.92
CA LYS A 549 -6.80 -36.26 9.20
C LYS A 549 -7.08 -35.28 8.04
N PRO A 550 -7.34 -33.99 8.31
CA PRO A 550 -7.44 -32.99 7.25
C PRO A 550 -6.13 -32.87 6.47
N THR A 551 -6.22 -32.89 5.14
CA THR A 551 -5.09 -32.73 4.22
C THR A 551 -5.40 -31.72 3.13
N GLY A 552 -4.35 -31.20 2.48
CA GLY A 552 -4.50 -30.27 1.38
C GLY A 552 -3.19 -29.78 0.79
N LEU A 553 -3.26 -28.72 -0.01
CA LEU A 553 -2.10 -28.13 -0.69
C LEU A 553 -1.82 -26.70 -0.24
N LEU A 554 -0.53 -26.35 -0.24
CA LEU A 554 -0.02 -24.99 -0.10
C LEU A 554 0.94 -24.71 -1.28
N CYS A 555 0.57 -23.77 -2.14
CA CYS A 555 1.29 -23.45 -3.37
C CYS A 555 1.39 -21.94 -3.60
N GLY A 556 2.39 -21.50 -4.38
CA GLY A 556 2.49 -20.11 -4.82
C GLY A 556 2.62 -19.08 -3.69
N GLY A 557 2.25 -17.83 -4.00
CA GLY A 557 2.50 -16.65 -3.17
C GLY A 557 3.91 -16.09 -3.33
N ILE A 558 4.16 -14.94 -2.72
CA ILE A 558 5.46 -14.25 -2.78
C ILE A 558 6.24 -14.54 -1.49
N GLU A 559 7.47 -15.04 -1.64
CA GLU A 559 8.41 -15.28 -0.55
C GLU A 559 9.11 -13.98 -0.12
N ALA A 560 9.79 -14.01 1.04
CA ALA A 560 10.60 -12.89 1.54
C ALA A 560 11.65 -12.39 0.53
N SER A 561 12.08 -13.21 -0.43
CA SER A 561 12.99 -12.79 -1.50
C SER A 561 12.35 -11.86 -2.54
N GLY A 562 11.05 -11.55 -2.45
CA GLY A 562 10.31 -10.77 -3.43
C GLY A 562 10.01 -11.52 -4.73
N LEU A 563 10.05 -12.86 -4.70
CA LEU A 563 9.82 -13.74 -5.84
C LEU A 563 8.70 -14.73 -5.53
N LEU A 564 8.07 -15.27 -6.57
CA LEU A 564 7.04 -16.30 -6.43
C LEU A 564 7.63 -17.62 -5.91
N ALA A 565 6.91 -18.24 -4.98
CA ALA A 565 7.24 -19.57 -4.47
C ALA A 565 7.12 -20.61 -5.59
N LYS A 566 8.18 -21.41 -5.75
CA LYS A 566 8.27 -22.45 -6.79
C LYS A 566 7.97 -23.86 -6.27
N LYS A 567 8.03 -24.06 -4.95
CA LYS A 567 7.78 -25.35 -4.31
C LYS A 567 6.30 -25.46 -3.94
N ASN A 568 5.74 -26.63 -4.20
CA ASN A 568 4.38 -26.99 -3.81
C ASN A 568 4.45 -28.00 -2.67
N TYR A 569 3.60 -27.81 -1.66
CA TYR A 569 3.58 -28.66 -0.47
C TYR A 569 2.21 -29.30 -0.31
N GLU A 570 2.22 -30.58 0.02
CA GLU A 570 1.07 -31.23 0.63
C GLU A 570 1.16 -31.03 2.15
N TRP A 571 0.04 -30.69 2.79
CA TRP A 571 -0.06 -30.54 4.23
C TRP A 571 -1.01 -31.56 4.84
N THR A 572 -0.70 -31.99 6.06
CA THR A 572 -1.54 -32.84 6.90
C THR A 572 -1.64 -32.23 8.29
N LEU A 573 -2.86 -32.06 8.80
CA LEU A 573 -3.11 -31.43 10.09
C LEU A 573 -3.57 -32.45 11.13
N ASP A 574 -2.80 -32.57 12.21
CA ASP A 574 -3.16 -33.34 13.39
C ASP A 574 -3.73 -32.43 14.48
N ILE A 575 -5.04 -32.52 14.69
CA ILE A 575 -5.81 -31.72 15.65
C ILE A 575 -5.97 -32.45 16.99
N ALA A 576 -5.83 -33.78 16.99
CA ALA A 576 -6.20 -34.65 18.08
C ALA A 576 -5.09 -35.65 18.39
N SER A 577 -4.41 -35.46 19.53
CA SER A 577 -3.68 -36.58 20.10
C SER A 577 -3.71 -36.54 21.62
N LYS A 578 -4.36 -37.56 22.18
CA LYS A 578 -4.28 -37.99 23.59
C LYS A 578 -2.82 -38.33 24.03
N HIS A 579 -1.83 -38.14 23.16
CA HIS A 579 -0.42 -38.47 23.36
C HIS A 579 0.55 -37.28 23.14
N LEU A 580 0.06 -36.03 22.97
CA LEU A 580 0.92 -34.85 22.89
C LEU A 580 1.08 -34.18 24.26
N THR A 581 2.30 -34.14 24.78
CA THR A 581 2.70 -33.47 26.02
C THR A 581 2.46 -31.95 26.05
N SER A 582 2.03 -31.32 24.93
CA SER A 582 1.95 -29.86 24.77
C SER A 582 0.59 -29.29 24.31
N GLY A 583 -0.43 -30.10 24.03
CA GLY A 583 -1.80 -29.62 23.72
C GLY A 583 -2.00 -28.75 22.46
N LYS A 584 -1.00 -28.58 21.59
CA LYS A 584 -1.08 -27.76 20.35
C LYS A 584 -1.29 -28.64 19.10
N PRO A 585 -2.08 -28.20 18.10
CA PRO A 585 -2.20 -28.92 16.82
C PRO A 585 -0.85 -28.94 16.08
N THR A 586 -0.60 -29.97 15.28
CA THR A 586 0.62 -30.11 14.48
C THR A 586 0.28 -30.17 13.00
N ILE A 587 0.85 -29.27 12.20
CA ILE A 587 0.76 -29.28 10.73
C ILE A 587 2.08 -29.82 10.16
N THR A 588 1.98 -30.86 9.34
CA THR A 588 3.13 -31.52 8.70
C THR A 588 3.10 -31.23 7.21
N PHE A 589 4.23 -30.84 6.64
CA PHE A 589 4.37 -30.58 5.21
C PHE A 589 5.27 -31.61 4.53
N VAL A 590 4.94 -31.97 3.29
CA VAL A 590 5.75 -32.81 2.42
C VAL A 590 5.83 -32.13 1.05
N ILE A 591 7.04 -31.98 0.51
CA ILE A 591 7.21 -31.45 -0.84
C ILE A 591 6.58 -32.42 -1.85
N MET A 592 5.74 -31.91 -2.74
CA MET A 592 5.11 -32.75 -3.75
C MET A 592 6.14 -33.27 -4.75
N ASN A 593 6.12 -34.58 -4.99
CA ASN A 593 6.90 -35.21 -6.07
C ASN A 593 6.37 -34.84 -7.46
N GLN A 594 5.08 -34.49 -7.56
CA GLN A 594 4.45 -33.99 -8.78
C GLN A 594 4.77 -32.50 -8.93
N ASN A 595 5.42 -32.12 -10.03
CA ASN A 595 5.78 -30.73 -10.27
C ASN A 595 4.68 -30.00 -11.05
N PHE A 596 3.77 -29.33 -10.33
CA PHE A 596 2.79 -28.40 -10.92
C PHE A 596 3.33 -26.98 -11.15
N ALA A 597 4.64 -26.77 -11.05
CA ALA A 597 5.25 -25.50 -11.43
C ALA A 597 5.65 -25.54 -12.92
N PRO A 598 5.31 -24.49 -13.68
CA PRO A 598 4.97 -23.14 -13.21
C PRO A 598 3.48 -22.85 -12.94
N GLU A 599 2.56 -23.77 -13.23
CA GLU A 599 1.11 -23.54 -13.24
C GLU A 599 0.50 -23.13 -11.88
N LEU A 600 1.01 -23.65 -10.77
CA LEU A 600 0.56 -23.31 -9.41
C LEU A 600 1.45 -22.28 -8.69
N SER A 601 2.47 -21.75 -9.37
CA SER A 601 3.27 -20.63 -8.87
C SER A 601 2.53 -19.31 -9.11
N ILE A 602 1.43 -19.11 -8.37
CA ILE A 602 0.50 -17.99 -8.54
C ILE A 602 0.44 -17.15 -7.27
N PHE A 603 0.35 -15.83 -7.43
CA PHE A 603 0.09 -14.89 -6.34
C PHE A 603 -1.28 -14.22 -6.50
N GLY A 604 -2.02 -14.14 -5.40
CA GLY A 604 -3.27 -13.38 -5.31
C GLY A 604 -4.46 -14.04 -6.02
N ALA A 605 -4.39 -15.35 -6.28
CA ALA A 605 -5.52 -16.10 -6.83
C ALA A 605 -6.60 -16.37 -5.78
N SER A 606 -7.86 -16.32 -6.21
CA SER A 606 -9.00 -16.70 -5.37
C SER A 606 -9.26 -18.20 -5.50
N CYS A 607 -9.39 -18.89 -4.38
CA CYS A 607 -9.66 -20.33 -4.34
C CYS A 607 -11.10 -20.58 -3.87
N VAL A 608 -11.82 -21.44 -4.57
CA VAL A 608 -13.17 -21.85 -4.19
C VAL A 608 -13.29 -23.37 -4.24
N GLU A 609 -13.85 -23.95 -3.17
CA GLU A 609 -14.09 -25.39 -3.09
C GLU A 609 -15.42 -25.74 -3.79
N ILE A 610 -15.39 -26.78 -4.63
CA ILE A 610 -16.51 -27.23 -5.45
C ILE A 610 -16.60 -28.76 -5.34
N GLN A 611 -17.54 -29.25 -4.52
CA GLN A 611 -17.83 -30.68 -4.38
C GLN A 611 -16.57 -31.53 -4.13
N GLY A 612 -15.67 -31.07 -3.25
CA GLY A 612 -14.40 -31.73 -2.92
C GLY A 612 -13.24 -31.41 -3.87
N ASN A 613 -13.47 -30.68 -4.97
CA ASN A 613 -12.43 -30.18 -5.87
C ASN A 613 -12.12 -28.71 -5.55
N THR A 614 -10.98 -28.19 -6.02
CA THR A 614 -10.64 -26.76 -5.82
C THR A 614 -10.50 -26.06 -7.16
N LEU A 615 -11.22 -24.97 -7.34
CA LEU A 615 -11.06 -24.06 -8.46
C LEU A 615 -10.18 -22.88 -8.03
N ILE A 616 -9.17 -22.58 -8.84
CA ILE A 616 -8.21 -21.48 -8.66
C ILE A 616 -8.47 -20.46 -9.75
N CYS A 617 -8.83 -19.24 -9.35
CA CYS A 617 -9.30 -18.18 -10.22
C CYS A 617 -8.37 -16.96 -10.16
N GLY A 618 -7.78 -16.61 -11.32
CA GLY A 618 -7.05 -15.36 -11.48
C GLY A 618 -5.66 -15.37 -10.86
N GLY A 619 -5.28 -14.21 -10.31
CA GLY A 619 -3.93 -13.96 -9.82
C GLY A 619 -2.91 -13.77 -10.95
N ILE A 620 -1.65 -13.50 -10.57
CA ILE A 620 -0.52 -13.38 -11.50
C ILE A 620 0.51 -14.46 -11.15
N GLY A 621 1.05 -15.13 -12.17
CA GLY A 621 1.94 -16.27 -11.97
C GLY A 621 3.34 -16.12 -12.58
N ALA A 622 4.16 -17.12 -12.30
CA ALA A 622 5.50 -17.24 -12.86
C ALA A 622 5.45 -17.51 -14.38
N ASP A 623 4.43 -18.27 -14.81
CA ASP A 623 4.07 -18.43 -16.22
C ASP A 623 3.36 -17.18 -16.75
N GLN A 624 3.77 -16.71 -17.93
CA GLN A 624 3.14 -15.58 -18.63
C GLN A 624 1.66 -15.85 -18.97
N ALA A 625 1.24 -17.11 -19.11
CA ALA A 625 -0.16 -17.46 -19.32
C ALA A 625 -1.07 -17.06 -18.13
N ILE A 626 -0.50 -16.85 -16.94
CA ILE A 626 -1.21 -16.51 -15.71
C ILE A 626 -1.22 -14.99 -15.54
N ASN A 627 -2.12 -14.35 -16.28
CA ASN A 627 -2.16 -12.91 -16.50
C ASN A 627 -3.34 -12.21 -15.81
N GLY A 628 -3.93 -12.82 -14.78
CA GLY A 628 -5.16 -12.33 -14.15
C GLY A 628 -6.44 -12.84 -14.80
N GLN A 629 -6.38 -13.58 -15.92
CA GLN A 629 -7.55 -14.21 -16.54
C GLN A 629 -7.47 -15.75 -16.57
N ALA A 630 -6.41 -16.33 -16.02
CA ALA A 630 -6.20 -17.77 -15.97
C ALA A 630 -7.08 -18.44 -14.89
N MET A 631 -7.49 -19.68 -15.16
CA MET A 631 -8.26 -20.49 -14.24
C MET A 631 -7.76 -21.94 -14.30
N TYR A 632 -7.64 -22.56 -13.13
CA TYR A 632 -7.22 -23.95 -12.99
C TYR A 632 -8.13 -24.67 -12.03
N CYS A 633 -8.22 -25.99 -12.14
CA CYS A 633 -8.93 -26.82 -11.20
C CYS A 633 -8.06 -27.99 -10.74
N LEU A 634 -8.06 -28.23 -9.44
CA LEU A 634 -7.48 -29.40 -8.80
C LEU A 634 -8.57 -30.44 -8.60
N THR A 635 -8.40 -31.59 -9.25
CA THR A 635 -9.30 -32.74 -9.18
C THR A 635 -8.62 -33.96 -8.58
N SER A 636 -9.38 -35.00 -8.24
CA SER A 636 -8.83 -36.31 -7.90
C SER A 636 -9.01 -37.31 -9.04
N SER A 637 -7.95 -38.06 -9.36
CA SER A 637 -8.01 -39.27 -10.17
C SER A 637 -7.15 -40.37 -9.54
N GLU A 638 -7.67 -41.59 -9.43
CA GLU A 638 -6.90 -42.78 -9.00
C GLU A 638 -6.02 -42.59 -7.74
N SER A 639 -6.49 -41.83 -6.74
CA SER A 639 -5.76 -41.49 -5.50
C SER A 639 -4.60 -40.47 -5.65
N LYS A 640 -4.58 -39.71 -6.74
CA LYS A 640 -3.65 -38.60 -7.01
C LYS A 640 -4.42 -37.30 -7.26
N VAL A 641 -3.75 -36.17 -7.01
CA VAL A 641 -4.25 -34.85 -7.39
C VAL A 641 -3.88 -34.61 -8.85
N ASP A 642 -4.86 -34.23 -9.66
CA ASP A 642 -4.66 -33.79 -11.03
C ASP A 642 -4.94 -32.30 -11.18
N LEU A 643 -4.27 -31.67 -12.14
CA LEU A 643 -4.49 -30.28 -12.51
C LEU A 643 -5.13 -30.22 -13.90
N ALA A 644 -6.22 -29.46 -14.02
CA ALA A 644 -6.85 -29.15 -15.28
C ALA A 644 -6.90 -27.63 -15.52
N ARG A 645 -6.60 -27.19 -16.74
CA ARG A 645 -6.76 -25.79 -17.15
C ARG A 645 -8.20 -25.55 -17.56
N ILE A 646 -8.79 -24.47 -17.04
CA ILE A 646 -10.15 -24.09 -17.39
C ILE A 646 -10.10 -23.11 -18.57
N THR A 647 -10.72 -23.49 -19.67
CA THR A 647 -10.86 -22.68 -20.87
C THR A 647 -12.29 -22.19 -21.03
N GLN A 648 -12.43 -21.02 -21.65
CA GLN A 648 -13.74 -20.51 -22.04
C GLN A 648 -14.18 -21.24 -23.31
N ARG A 649 -15.48 -21.53 -23.42
CA ARG A 649 -16.03 -22.13 -24.63
C ARG A 649 -15.91 -21.18 -25.85
N PRO A 650 -15.57 -21.67 -27.04
CA PRO A 650 -15.40 -20.82 -28.23
C PRO A 650 -16.66 -20.06 -28.66
N ASP A 651 -17.85 -20.55 -28.30
CA ASP A 651 -19.17 -19.97 -28.64
C ASP A 651 -19.69 -18.98 -27.59
N ASP A 652 -18.94 -18.70 -26.51
CA ASP A 652 -19.35 -17.74 -25.50
C ASP A 652 -19.25 -16.29 -26.00
N ALA A 653 -20.36 -15.54 -25.86
CA ALA A 653 -20.39 -14.11 -26.11
C ALA A 653 -19.72 -13.27 -25.00
N ALA A 654 -19.46 -13.87 -23.83
CA ALA A 654 -18.85 -13.20 -22.69
C ALA A 654 -17.35 -12.93 -22.90
N THR A 655 -16.84 -11.80 -22.41
CA THR A 655 -15.40 -11.57 -22.27
C THR A 655 -14.84 -12.38 -21.10
N LYS A 656 -13.54 -12.74 -21.09
CA LYS A 656 -12.94 -13.38 -19.90
C LYS A 656 -12.93 -12.41 -18.71
N PRO A 657 -13.28 -12.84 -17.50
CA PRO A 657 -13.22 -12.00 -16.31
C PRO A 657 -11.78 -11.62 -15.99
N PHE A 658 -11.56 -10.38 -15.56
CA PHE A 658 -10.26 -9.91 -15.08
C PHE A 658 -10.17 -10.05 -13.56
N MET A 659 -9.46 -11.09 -13.12
CA MET A 659 -9.51 -11.63 -11.77
C MET A 659 -8.30 -11.22 -10.90
N ILE A 660 -8.08 -9.91 -10.76
CA ILE A 660 -7.11 -9.33 -9.81
C ILE A 660 -7.85 -8.60 -8.71
N GLY A 661 -7.71 -9.08 -7.46
CA GLY A 661 -8.52 -8.60 -6.34
C GLY A 661 -10.01 -8.91 -6.54
N THR A 662 -10.33 -9.98 -7.25
CA THR A 662 -11.70 -10.40 -7.51
C THR A 662 -12.20 -11.36 -6.46
N SER A 663 -13.49 -11.32 -6.20
CA SER A 663 -14.15 -12.23 -5.28
C SER A 663 -14.89 -13.32 -6.06
N VAL A 664 -14.73 -14.57 -5.63
CA VAL A 664 -15.33 -15.74 -6.28
C VAL A 664 -16.10 -16.55 -5.24
N LEU A 665 -17.28 -17.02 -5.62
CA LEU A 665 -18.18 -17.77 -4.76
C LEU A 665 -18.79 -18.93 -5.55
N TYR A 666 -18.98 -20.09 -4.92
CA TYR A 666 -19.70 -21.21 -5.50
C TYR A 666 -21.16 -21.23 -4.98
N ASN A 667 -22.11 -21.41 -5.89
CA ASN A 667 -23.54 -21.52 -5.60
C ASN A 667 -24.25 -22.49 -6.56
N ASP A 668 -24.84 -23.57 -6.01
CA ASP A 668 -25.75 -24.51 -6.70
C ASP A 668 -25.32 -24.87 -8.13
N ASP A 669 -24.15 -25.50 -8.29
CA ASP A 669 -23.53 -25.89 -9.55
C ASP A 669 -23.01 -24.75 -10.45
N SER A 670 -23.01 -23.50 -9.97
CA SER A 670 -22.42 -22.35 -10.67
C SER A 670 -21.41 -21.63 -9.79
N ILE A 671 -20.50 -20.87 -10.40
CA ILE A 671 -19.65 -19.90 -9.70
C ILE A 671 -20.10 -18.49 -10.05
N VAL A 672 -19.99 -17.58 -9.09
CA VAL A 672 -20.20 -16.14 -9.26
C VAL A 672 -18.87 -15.44 -9.06
N ILE A 673 -18.53 -14.56 -9.98
CA ILE A 673 -17.28 -13.77 -9.97
C ILE A 673 -17.67 -12.29 -10.03
N ALA A 674 -17.25 -11.52 -9.04
CA ALA A 674 -17.58 -10.10 -8.94
C ALA A 674 -16.40 -9.25 -8.47
N GLY A 675 -16.37 -8.01 -8.98
CA GLY A 675 -15.28 -7.08 -8.75
C GLY A 675 -13.96 -7.51 -9.40
N GLY A 676 -12.92 -6.77 -9.09
CA GLY A 676 -11.61 -6.89 -9.70
C GLY A 676 -11.20 -5.63 -10.43
N GLY A 677 -9.92 -5.51 -10.68
CA GLY A 677 -9.37 -4.38 -11.41
C GLY A 677 -7.90 -4.17 -11.17
N ALA A 678 -7.34 -3.26 -11.96
CA ALA A 678 -5.94 -2.89 -11.88
C ALA A 678 -5.79 -1.38 -12.08
N THR A 679 -4.95 -0.72 -11.30
CA THR A 679 -4.52 0.67 -11.51
C THR A 679 -3.73 0.87 -12.79
N CYS A 680 -3.25 -0.23 -13.40
CA CYS A 680 -2.49 -0.26 -14.64
C CYS A 680 -1.34 0.76 -14.59
N PHE A 681 -0.54 0.68 -13.53
CA PHE A 681 0.59 1.57 -13.27
C PHE A 681 0.16 3.05 -13.15
N SER A 682 0.69 3.94 -13.99
CA SER A 682 0.33 5.36 -14.02
C SER A 682 -0.69 5.71 -15.11
N MET A 683 -1.27 4.72 -15.79
CA MET A 683 -2.01 4.92 -17.04
C MET A 683 -3.52 5.10 -16.83
N GLY A 684 -4.03 4.65 -15.68
CA GLY A 684 -5.43 4.78 -15.29
C GLY A 684 -5.99 3.45 -14.79
N THR A 685 -7.05 3.49 -13.98
CA THR A 685 -7.59 2.27 -13.36
C THR A 685 -8.59 1.57 -14.29
N TYR A 686 -8.31 0.31 -14.62
CA TYR A 686 -9.30 -0.64 -15.12
C TYR A 686 -10.12 -1.20 -13.96
N TRP A 687 -11.45 -1.18 -14.13
CA TRP A 687 -12.39 -1.76 -13.18
C TRP A 687 -13.20 -2.84 -13.88
N GLU A 688 -13.31 -4.00 -13.26
CA GLU A 688 -14.28 -5.00 -13.68
C GLU A 688 -15.66 -4.58 -13.14
N THR A 689 -16.56 -4.23 -14.05
CA THR A 689 -17.90 -3.72 -13.75
C THR A 689 -19.01 -4.72 -14.09
N LYS A 690 -18.64 -5.88 -14.65
CA LYS A 690 -19.55 -6.99 -14.89
C LYS A 690 -19.51 -7.97 -13.73
N VAL A 691 -20.64 -8.64 -13.50
CA VAL A 691 -20.71 -9.84 -12.67
C VAL A 691 -20.76 -11.03 -13.62
N TYR A 692 -19.98 -12.06 -13.34
CA TYR A 692 -19.94 -13.27 -14.15
C TYR A 692 -20.56 -14.42 -13.39
N GLN A 693 -21.32 -15.24 -14.11
CA GLN A 693 -21.73 -16.56 -13.66
C GLN A 693 -21.15 -17.60 -14.61
N ALA A 694 -20.58 -18.68 -14.09
CA ALA A 694 -20.14 -19.79 -14.91
C ALA A 694 -20.65 -21.12 -14.39
N GLN A 695 -21.15 -21.96 -15.30
CA GLN A 695 -21.62 -23.30 -14.92
C GLN A 695 -20.42 -24.22 -14.69
N VAL A 696 -20.43 -24.91 -13.55
CA VAL A 696 -19.39 -25.89 -13.20
C VAL A 696 -19.48 -27.10 -14.16
N PRO A 697 -18.36 -27.57 -14.73
CA PRO A 697 -18.33 -28.74 -15.62
C PRO A 697 -18.93 -30.01 -15.00
N THR A 698 -19.55 -30.86 -15.83
CA THR A 698 -20.27 -32.06 -15.39
C THR A 698 -19.37 -33.07 -14.66
N ILE A 699 -18.07 -33.08 -14.95
CA ILE A 699 -17.09 -33.97 -14.29
C ILE A 699 -17.00 -33.75 -12.77
N PHE A 700 -17.40 -32.56 -12.30
CA PHE A 700 -17.46 -32.24 -10.88
C PHE A 700 -18.68 -32.84 -10.17
N LYS A 701 -19.69 -33.34 -10.92
CA LYS A 701 -20.95 -33.87 -10.38
C LYS A 701 -20.85 -35.37 -10.11
N ILE A 702 -20.20 -35.77 -9.01
CA ILE A 702 -20.21 -37.17 -8.58
C ILE A 702 -21.52 -37.44 -7.82
N GLY A 703 -22.38 -38.33 -8.34
CA GLY A 703 -23.50 -38.90 -7.59
C GLY A 703 -24.90 -38.29 -7.78
N ARG A 704 -25.10 -37.31 -8.68
CA ARG A 704 -26.45 -36.88 -9.12
C ARG A 704 -26.70 -37.30 -10.57
N VAL A 705 -27.18 -38.53 -10.75
CA VAL A 705 -27.93 -38.90 -11.95
C VAL A 705 -29.35 -38.37 -11.75
N GLY A 706 -29.74 -37.37 -12.53
CA GLY A 706 -31.14 -36.94 -12.61
C GLY A 706 -31.34 -35.44 -12.58
N ALA A 707 -31.28 -34.81 -13.76
CA ALA A 707 -32.25 -33.86 -14.31
C ALA A 707 -31.58 -33.10 -15.46
N ASP A 708 -31.57 -33.71 -16.66
CA ASP A 708 -31.62 -32.90 -17.88
C ASP A 708 -32.96 -32.16 -17.86
N GLY A 709 -32.96 -30.92 -17.37
CA GLY A 709 -34.22 -30.22 -17.13
C GLY A 709 -34.03 -28.75 -16.78
N ARG A 710 -33.93 -27.92 -17.83
CA ARG A 710 -34.10 -26.45 -17.82
C ARG A 710 -33.17 -25.70 -16.86
N SER A 711 -31.97 -25.35 -17.32
CA SER A 711 -31.21 -24.22 -16.78
C SER A 711 -31.95 -22.93 -17.14
N MET A 712 -32.91 -22.50 -16.32
CA MET A 712 -33.33 -21.10 -16.34
C MET A 712 -32.12 -20.27 -15.93
N SER A 713 -31.56 -19.50 -16.86
CA SER A 713 -30.61 -18.44 -16.51
C SER A 713 -31.36 -17.41 -15.67
N THR A 714 -31.33 -17.56 -14.37
CA THR A 714 -31.87 -16.56 -13.47
C THR A 714 -30.94 -15.36 -13.50
N GLU A 715 -31.50 -14.18 -13.76
CA GLU A 715 -30.73 -12.95 -13.94
C GLU A 715 -30.11 -12.52 -12.61
N ILE A 716 -28.77 -12.46 -12.52
CA ILE A 716 -28.11 -11.89 -11.35
C ILE A 716 -28.34 -10.38 -11.36
N LYS A 717 -28.93 -9.84 -10.30
CA LYS A 717 -29.30 -8.42 -10.23
C LYS A 717 -28.89 -7.80 -8.91
N LEU A 718 -28.26 -6.62 -8.97
CA LEU A 718 -28.02 -5.78 -7.80
C LEU A 718 -29.37 -5.27 -7.26
N ILE A 719 -29.69 -5.62 -6.02
CA ILE A 719 -30.94 -5.26 -5.34
C ILE A 719 -30.77 -3.93 -4.61
N SER A 720 -29.70 -3.81 -3.82
CA SER A 720 -29.44 -2.67 -2.96
C SER A 720 -27.96 -2.59 -2.58
N SER A 721 -27.54 -1.42 -2.09
CA SER A 721 -26.27 -1.24 -1.41
C SER A 721 -26.53 -0.60 -0.06
N GLN A 722 -25.90 -1.13 0.99
CA GLN A 722 -26.09 -0.67 2.36
C GLN A 722 -24.76 -0.29 2.99
N ARG A 723 -24.71 0.91 3.60
CA ARG A 723 -23.52 1.41 4.31
C ARG A 723 -23.37 0.73 5.67
N VAL A 724 -22.12 0.48 6.03
CA VAL A 724 -21.66 -0.10 7.29
C VAL A 724 -20.89 0.99 8.02
N ILE A 725 -21.41 1.39 9.15
CA ILE A 725 -20.75 2.30 10.07
C ILE A 725 -19.77 1.46 10.87
N SER A 726 -18.49 1.83 10.83
CA SER A 726 -17.48 1.13 11.61
C SER A 726 -17.81 1.20 13.09
N SER A 727 -18.00 0.05 13.71
CA SER A 727 -18.14 -0.10 15.15
C SER A 727 -16.77 -0.15 15.83
N THR A 728 -15.86 0.77 15.47
CA THR A 728 -14.59 0.96 16.21
C THR A 728 -14.82 1.53 17.62
N SER A 729 -16.08 1.72 18.02
CA SER A 729 -16.53 2.11 19.35
C SER A 729 -17.11 0.99 20.21
N ALA A 730 -17.29 -0.24 19.68
CA ALA A 730 -17.81 -1.36 20.47
C ALA A 730 -16.71 -2.42 20.75
N HIS A 731 -16.32 -2.53 22.02
CA HIS A 731 -15.50 -3.61 22.60
C HIS A 731 -13.98 -3.53 22.46
N ARG A 732 -13.38 -2.61 23.24
CA ARG A 732 -12.31 -3.03 24.14
C ARG A 732 -12.91 -3.22 25.52
N SER A 733 -13.34 -4.45 25.79
CA SER A 733 -13.43 -5.20 27.05
C SER A 733 -14.65 -6.13 27.03
N GLY A 734 -14.55 -7.28 27.72
CA GLY A 734 -15.41 -8.46 27.57
C GLY A 734 -16.79 -8.39 28.24
N ASP A 735 -17.57 -9.44 28.10
CA ASP A 735 -18.91 -9.64 28.66
C ASP A 735 -20.07 -8.95 27.95
N SER A 736 -20.97 -9.86 27.53
CA SER A 736 -22.34 -9.70 27.09
C SER A 736 -23.11 -8.72 27.96
N GLU A 737 -23.62 -7.64 27.37
CA GLU A 737 -24.87 -6.93 27.74
C GLU A 737 -24.90 -5.56 27.03
N LEU A 738 -25.29 -5.50 25.75
CA LEU A 738 -25.61 -4.24 25.06
C LEU A 738 -27.00 -4.35 24.45
N GLY A 739 -27.99 -3.85 25.21
CA GLY A 739 -29.39 -3.83 24.82
C GLY A 739 -30.34 -3.32 25.91
N ARG A 740 -29.86 -2.63 26.96
CA ARG A 740 -30.72 -2.06 28.01
C ARG A 740 -30.64 -0.53 28.02
N PRO A 741 -31.77 0.18 28.19
CA PRO A 741 -31.83 1.64 28.39
C PRO A 741 -31.04 2.17 29.60
N ASP A 742 -30.58 1.26 30.47
CA ASP A 742 -29.88 1.56 31.73
C ASP A 742 -28.35 1.34 31.65
N ALA A 743 -27.78 1.11 30.46
CA ALA A 743 -26.36 0.81 30.31
C ALA A 743 -25.47 2.01 30.71
N LYS A 744 -24.43 1.74 31.51
CA LYS A 744 -23.47 2.74 32.03
C LYS A 744 -22.21 2.83 31.18
N ALA A 745 -21.42 3.88 31.38
CA ALA A 745 -20.12 4.03 30.71
C ALA A 745 -19.16 2.92 31.15
N ARG A 746 -18.49 2.30 30.19
CA ARG A 746 -17.53 1.22 30.50
C ARG A 746 -16.12 1.77 30.69
N ILE A 747 -15.65 1.74 31.93
CA ILE A 747 -14.31 2.22 32.30
C ILE A 747 -13.27 1.14 31.99
N SER A 748 -12.28 1.48 31.17
CA SER A 748 -11.11 0.64 30.88
C SER A 748 -9.92 1.10 31.73
N THR A 749 -9.15 0.18 32.29
CA THR A 749 -7.91 0.56 32.99
C THR A 749 -6.81 0.95 32.00
N ILE A 750 -6.11 2.04 32.26
CA ILE A 750 -4.93 2.46 31.51
C ILE A 750 -3.80 1.47 31.79
N ALA A 751 -3.17 0.97 30.73
CA ALA A 751 -2.11 -0.01 30.84
C ALA A 751 -0.90 0.58 31.58
N ARG A 752 -0.30 -0.23 32.46
CA ARG A 752 0.94 0.11 33.17
C ARG A 752 2.10 -0.63 32.49
N VAL A 753 3.19 0.06 32.20
CA VAL A 753 4.34 -0.43 31.43
C VAL A 753 5.65 0.01 32.07
N SER A 754 6.76 -0.65 31.75
CA SER A 754 8.11 -0.20 32.12
C SER A 754 8.94 -0.05 30.84
N LEU A 755 9.77 0.98 30.75
CA LEU A 755 10.64 1.21 29.60
C LEU A 755 11.99 0.51 29.81
N SER A 756 12.39 -0.30 28.84
CA SER A 756 13.71 -0.92 28.79
C SER A 756 14.68 -0.20 27.84
N SER A 757 14.13 0.56 26.87
CA SER A 757 14.88 1.30 25.84
C SER A 757 14.14 2.58 25.40
N GLU A 758 14.81 3.46 24.66
CA GLU A 758 14.20 4.65 24.01
C GLU A 758 13.15 4.23 22.96
N THR A 759 13.40 3.15 22.21
CA THR A 759 12.48 2.61 21.20
C THR A 759 11.15 2.12 21.79
N ASP A 760 11.12 1.72 23.07
CA ASP A 760 9.86 1.33 23.72
C ASP A 760 8.90 2.53 23.85
N PHE A 761 9.45 3.73 24.05
CA PHE A 761 8.65 4.95 24.16
C PHE A 761 8.18 5.43 22.78
N GLU A 762 9.00 5.27 21.73
CA GLU A 762 8.59 5.51 20.34
C GLU A 762 7.38 4.63 19.97
N ASP A 763 7.42 3.34 20.32
CA ASP A 763 6.32 2.39 20.12
C ASP A 763 5.04 2.84 20.84
N ILE A 764 5.16 3.39 22.05
CA ILE A 764 4.03 3.93 22.82
C ILE A 764 3.42 5.15 22.10
N ILE A 765 4.26 6.06 21.60
CA ILE A 765 3.81 7.24 20.83
C ILE A 765 3.08 6.78 19.56
N LEU A 766 3.66 5.85 18.80
CA LEU A 766 3.06 5.32 17.57
C LEU A 766 1.71 4.61 17.79
N ARG A 767 1.51 3.99 18.96
CA ARG A 767 0.22 3.35 19.33
C ARG A 767 -0.88 4.36 19.67
N GLY A 768 -0.52 5.61 20.01
CA GLY A 768 -1.47 6.70 20.28
C GLY A 768 -2.44 6.46 21.44
N GLN A 769 -2.03 5.68 22.45
CA GLN A 769 -2.86 5.30 23.61
C GLN A 769 -2.19 5.72 24.93
N PRO A 770 -2.98 6.13 25.94
CA PRO A 770 -2.43 6.49 27.23
C PRO A 770 -1.84 5.25 27.92
N VAL A 771 -0.73 5.44 28.60
CA VAL A 771 -0.05 4.42 29.42
C VAL A 771 0.54 5.07 30.66
N VAL A 772 0.52 4.36 31.78
CA VAL A 772 1.31 4.71 32.95
C VAL A 772 2.65 4.00 32.86
N ILE A 773 3.74 4.75 32.94
CA ILE A 773 5.10 4.26 32.88
C ILE A 773 5.63 4.21 34.31
N GLU A 774 6.04 3.03 34.72
CA GLU A 774 6.54 2.71 36.04
C GLU A 774 8.07 2.56 36.03
N ASN A 775 8.66 2.62 37.23
CA ASN A 775 10.07 2.33 37.48
C ASN A 775 11.05 3.29 36.76
N LEU A 776 10.61 4.52 36.48
CA LEU A 776 11.48 5.57 35.96
C LEU A 776 12.27 6.27 37.08
N GLN A 777 13.52 6.61 36.77
CA GLN A 777 14.40 7.36 37.68
C GLN A 777 14.14 8.86 37.53
N LEU A 778 13.19 9.40 38.32
CA LEU A 778 12.82 10.83 38.29
C LEU A 778 13.73 11.74 39.13
N GLY A 779 14.85 11.23 39.63
CA GLY A 779 15.75 11.96 40.53
C GLY A 779 15.36 11.87 42.01
N ASP A 780 16.00 12.69 42.84
CA ASP A 780 15.80 12.70 44.30
C ASP A 780 14.50 13.40 44.74
N CYS A 781 13.74 13.99 43.80
CA CYS A 781 12.47 14.66 44.08
C CYS A 781 11.46 13.76 44.83
N LEU A 782 11.42 12.46 44.51
CA LEU A 782 10.54 11.48 45.17
C LEU A 782 10.85 11.27 46.65
N LYS A 783 12.08 11.58 47.10
CA LYS A 783 12.52 11.43 48.49
C LYS A 783 12.56 12.77 49.23
N ARG A 784 12.99 13.83 48.53
CA ARG A 784 13.31 15.12 49.15
C ARG A 784 12.12 16.06 49.21
N TRP A 785 11.19 16.00 48.26
CA TRP A 785 10.09 16.95 48.21
C TRP A 785 9.07 16.67 49.31
N THR A 786 9.28 17.29 50.48
CA THR A 786 8.29 17.43 51.56
C THR A 786 7.78 18.87 51.62
N VAL A 787 6.74 19.13 52.40
CA VAL A 787 6.20 20.48 52.61
C VAL A 787 7.29 21.42 53.13
N GLU A 788 8.07 20.97 54.12
CA GLU A 788 9.14 21.72 54.76
C GLU A 788 10.26 22.00 53.75
N TYR A 789 10.70 20.97 53.04
CA TYR A 789 11.79 21.07 52.07
C TYR A 789 11.43 22.00 50.90
N MET A 790 10.23 21.85 50.32
CA MET A 790 9.79 22.73 49.24
C MET A 790 9.64 24.17 49.73
N THR A 791 9.11 24.38 50.93
CA THR A 791 8.99 25.72 51.53
C THR A 791 10.36 26.38 51.73
N GLU A 792 11.36 25.62 52.19
CA GLU A 792 12.74 26.08 52.35
C GLU A 792 13.37 26.45 51.00
N ARG A 793 13.26 25.56 50.00
CA ARG A 793 13.91 25.73 48.69
C ARG A 793 13.29 26.82 47.83
N VAL A 794 11.97 26.97 47.87
CA VAL A 794 11.28 28.02 47.10
C VAL A 794 11.27 29.35 47.83
N GLY A 795 11.38 29.32 49.16
CA GLY A 795 11.26 30.48 50.04
C GLY A 795 9.84 30.66 50.55
N SER A 796 9.67 30.63 51.87
CA SER A 796 8.34 30.69 52.53
C SER A 796 7.53 31.93 52.13
N GLY A 797 8.18 33.09 52.00
CA GLY A 797 7.57 34.37 51.62
C GLY A 797 7.43 34.61 50.11
N LYS A 798 7.72 33.63 49.24
CA LYS A 798 7.52 33.79 47.78
C LYS A 798 6.02 33.92 47.51
N LYS A 799 5.61 35.01 46.87
CA LYS A 799 4.20 35.21 46.50
C LYS A 799 3.80 34.30 45.35
N VAL A 800 2.70 33.57 45.53
CA VAL A 800 2.10 32.70 44.51
C VAL A 800 0.61 32.94 44.39
N VAL A 801 0.06 32.68 43.20
CA VAL A 801 -1.39 32.81 42.93
C VAL A 801 -2.01 31.42 42.84
N VAL A 802 -3.01 31.16 43.68
CA VAL A 802 -3.78 29.90 43.68
C VAL A 802 -5.23 30.14 43.28
N HIS A 803 -5.85 29.10 42.73
CA HIS A 803 -7.29 29.02 42.60
C HIS A 803 -7.84 28.39 43.88
N GLU A 804 -8.65 29.14 44.61
CA GLU A 804 -9.28 28.69 45.84
C GLU A 804 -10.78 28.46 45.57
N CYS A 805 -11.24 27.22 45.76
CA CYS A 805 -12.66 26.88 45.67
C CYS A 805 -13.43 27.45 46.86
N GLN A 806 -14.72 27.73 46.66
CA GLN A 806 -15.60 28.08 47.78
C GLN A 806 -15.76 26.87 48.73
N PRO A 807 -15.99 27.09 50.04
CA PRO A 807 -16.08 26.00 51.02
C PRO A 807 -17.13 24.93 50.69
N ASP A 808 -18.24 25.34 50.07
CA ASP A 808 -19.36 24.45 49.72
C ASP A 808 -19.18 23.74 48.36
N ASP A 809 -18.18 24.15 47.57
CA ASP A 809 -17.95 23.60 46.24
C ASP A 809 -17.06 22.36 46.28
N CYS A 810 -17.59 21.24 45.78
CA CYS A 810 -16.87 19.98 45.77
C CYS A 810 -15.92 19.80 44.58
N THR A 811 -16.03 20.63 43.54
CA THR A 811 -15.28 20.53 42.29
C THR A 811 -14.84 21.92 41.79
N MET A 812 -13.72 21.98 41.07
CA MET A 812 -13.26 23.22 40.43
C MET A 812 -13.73 23.27 38.98
N ASN A 813 -14.46 24.32 38.59
CA ASN A 813 -15.06 24.45 37.28
C ASN A 813 -14.65 25.78 36.63
N PHE A 814 -13.89 25.69 35.53
CA PHE A 814 -13.38 26.85 34.78
C PHE A 814 -14.41 27.51 33.86
N ILE A 815 -15.55 26.86 33.62
CA ILE A 815 -16.67 27.41 32.84
C ILE A 815 -17.51 28.33 33.74
N THR A 816 -17.96 27.82 34.90
CA THR A 816 -18.72 28.62 35.87
C THR A 816 -17.84 29.56 36.69
N LYS A 817 -16.52 29.31 36.71
CA LYS A 817 -15.52 30.05 37.50
C LYS A 817 -15.87 30.08 38.99
N ASN A 818 -16.17 28.91 39.56
CA ASN A 818 -16.54 28.75 40.96
C ASN A 818 -15.35 28.81 41.94
N PHE A 819 -14.33 29.59 41.61
CA PHE A 819 -13.12 29.77 42.41
C PHE A 819 -12.69 31.24 42.34
N ARG A 820 -11.89 31.66 43.33
CA ARG A 820 -11.24 32.98 43.33
C ARG A 820 -9.72 32.84 43.24
N TYR A 821 -9.09 33.85 42.65
CA TYR A 821 -7.64 33.96 42.64
C TYR A 821 -7.18 34.55 43.98
N VAL A 822 -6.34 33.82 44.71
CA VAL A 822 -5.74 34.28 45.97
C VAL A 822 -4.24 34.38 45.79
N THR A 823 -3.67 35.53 46.13
CA THR A 823 -2.22 35.71 46.20
C THR A 823 -1.78 35.61 47.64
N ASP A 824 -0.89 34.68 47.94
CA ASP A 824 -0.40 34.43 49.31
C ASP A 824 1.05 33.94 49.29
N ASP A 825 1.63 33.78 50.48
CA ASP A 825 2.97 33.22 50.69
C ASP A 825 3.00 31.72 50.40
N PHE A 826 4.02 31.27 49.66
CA PHE A 826 4.17 29.88 49.23
C PHE A 826 4.14 28.89 50.40
N GLY A 827 4.80 29.22 51.52
CA GLY A 827 4.78 28.39 52.73
C GLY A 827 3.39 28.27 53.34
N THR A 828 2.62 29.37 53.36
CA THR A 828 1.22 29.37 53.81
C THR A 828 0.37 28.49 52.91
N ILE A 829 0.50 28.61 51.60
CA ILE A 829 -0.24 27.78 50.64
C ILE A 829 0.08 26.29 50.78
N LEU A 830 1.35 25.92 50.94
CA LEU A 830 1.73 24.52 51.14
C LEU A 830 1.17 23.95 52.45
N ALA A 831 1.23 24.71 53.55
CA ALA A 831 0.65 24.29 54.82
C ALA A 831 -0.87 24.07 54.70
N ARG A 832 -1.59 25.01 54.06
CA ARG A 832 -3.03 24.91 53.82
C ARG A 832 -3.38 23.71 52.94
N ALA A 833 -2.64 23.48 51.86
CA ALA A 833 -2.81 22.31 51.01
C ALA A 833 -2.57 20.99 51.77
N SER A 834 -1.55 20.95 52.64
CA SER A 834 -1.29 19.76 53.48
C SER A 834 -2.37 19.50 54.53
N ASN A 835 -3.14 20.52 54.92
CA ASN A 835 -4.29 20.41 55.80
C ASN A 835 -5.59 20.05 55.03
N GLY A 836 -5.51 19.74 53.74
CA GLY A 836 -6.66 19.33 52.93
C GLY A 836 -7.53 20.49 52.43
N GLU A 837 -7.04 21.73 52.48
CA GLU A 837 -7.76 22.85 51.87
C GLU A 837 -7.80 22.73 50.33
N ARG A 838 -8.95 23.12 49.74
CA ARG A 838 -9.24 22.97 48.31
C ARG A 838 -8.57 24.05 47.47
N LEU A 839 -7.28 23.90 47.25
CA LEU A 839 -6.42 24.85 46.55
C LEU A 839 -5.82 24.21 45.30
N TYR A 840 -5.76 24.97 44.19
CA TYR A 840 -5.02 24.58 42.99
C TYR A 840 -4.00 25.66 42.61
N LEU A 841 -2.73 25.35 42.83
CA LEU A 841 -1.61 26.15 42.36
C LEU A 841 -1.19 25.67 40.97
N ARG A 842 -1.25 26.57 39.99
CA ARG A 842 -0.62 26.38 38.68
C ARG A 842 0.62 27.25 38.62
N SER A 843 1.78 26.66 38.30
CA SER A 843 3.01 27.40 38.10
C SER A 843 2.87 28.43 36.97
N LEU A 844 3.46 29.59 37.16
CA LEU A 844 3.52 30.68 36.19
C LEU A 844 4.98 31.12 36.06
N SER A 845 5.38 31.57 34.87
CA SER A 845 6.69 32.19 34.66
C SER A 845 6.88 33.37 35.62
N ASN A 846 8.00 33.42 36.32
CA ASN A 846 8.38 34.53 37.21
C ASN A 846 8.59 35.83 36.41
N GLU A 847 9.09 35.73 35.18
CA GLU A 847 9.37 36.89 34.32
C GLU A 847 8.15 37.37 33.55
N ARG A 848 7.48 36.45 32.83
CA ARG A 848 6.38 36.80 31.92
C ARG A 848 5.19 35.84 32.05
N PRO A 849 4.44 35.88 33.18
CA PRO A 849 3.30 34.98 33.44
C PRO A 849 2.25 34.90 32.34
N ALA A 850 2.08 35.97 31.54
CA ALA A 850 1.08 36.09 30.50
C ALA A 850 1.60 35.76 29.08
N GLU A 851 2.91 35.55 28.91
CA GLU A 851 3.55 35.36 27.60
C GLU A 851 4.35 34.06 27.50
N GLN A 852 4.91 33.57 28.62
CA GLN A 852 5.81 32.41 28.64
C GLN A 852 5.31 31.32 29.60
N PRO A 853 5.46 30.04 29.24
CA PRO A 853 5.13 28.95 30.14
C PRO A 853 6.09 28.94 31.31
N ALA A 854 5.63 28.47 32.46
CA ALA A 854 6.52 28.19 33.57
C ALA A 854 7.48 27.05 33.20
N LYS A 855 8.77 27.24 33.49
CA LYS A 855 9.82 26.23 33.34
C LYS A 855 10.38 25.91 34.71
N LEU A 856 10.50 24.62 35.02
CA LEU A 856 10.93 24.21 36.36
C LEU A 856 12.32 24.74 36.68
N GLU A 857 13.24 24.66 35.71
CA GLU A 857 14.61 25.13 35.77
C GLU A 857 14.76 26.65 35.96
N ASP A 858 13.85 27.43 35.38
CA ASP A 858 13.93 28.90 35.44
C ASP A 858 13.15 29.45 36.65
N ASP A 859 11.99 28.85 36.94
CA ASP A 859 11.06 29.41 37.92
C ASP A 859 11.19 28.83 39.33
N PHE A 860 11.76 27.62 39.43
CA PHE A 860 12.02 26.88 40.67
C PHE A 860 13.38 26.16 40.60
N PRO A 861 14.50 26.89 40.35
CA PRO A 861 15.80 26.29 40.06
C PRO A 861 16.30 25.34 41.14
N ASP A 862 16.07 25.67 42.43
CA ASP A 862 16.50 24.83 43.55
C ASP A 862 15.76 23.49 43.60
N LEU A 863 14.48 23.45 43.21
CA LEU A 863 13.72 22.20 43.09
C LEU A 863 14.06 21.44 41.80
N ALA A 864 14.40 22.15 40.73
CA ALA A 864 14.77 21.55 39.45
C ALA A 864 15.98 20.61 39.59
N THR A 865 16.91 20.91 40.51
CA THR A 865 18.08 20.05 40.77
C THR A 865 17.73 18.65 41.29
N ASP A 866 16.53 18.46 41.83
CA ASP A 866 16.07 17.18 42.37
C ASP A 866 15.28 16.35 41.33
N PHE A 867 14.84 16.96 40.23
CA PHE A 867 14.04 16.29 39.20
C PHE A 867 14.90 15.94 37.98
N VAL A 868 14.80 14.70 37.51
CA VAL A 868 15.47 14.22 36.30
C VAL A 868 14.44 13.68 35.34
N LEU A 869 14.42 14.20 34.10
CA LEU A 869 13.67 13.59 33.01
C LEU A 869 14.49 12.43 32.43
N PRO A 870 14.00 11.18 32.48
CA PRO A 870 14.72 10.05 31.91
C PRO A 870 14.92 10.20 30.41
N ARG A 871 16.09 9.78 29.91
CA ARG A 871 16.51 9.87 28.49
C ARG A 871 15.54 9.15 27.55
N GLN A 872 14.90 8.10 28.06
CA GLN A 872 13.86 7.36 27.36
C GLN A 872 12.66 8.23 26.94
N LEU A 873 12.47 9.37 27.60
CA LEU A 873 11.41 10.35 27.32
C LEU A 873 11.93 11.57 26.54
N ASP A 874 13.20 11.57 26.12
CA ASP A 874 13.86 12.69 25.41
C ASP A 874 13.47 12.75 23.92
N TYR A 875 12.82 11.71 23.40
CA TYR A 875 12.32 11.66 22.03
C TYR A 875 11.15 12.63 21.83
N VAL A 876 11.40 13.72 21.09
CA VAL A 876 10.43 14.75 20.62
C VAL A 876 9.32 15.00 21.64
N MET A 877 9.73 15.53 22.81
CA MET A 877 8.94 15.83 24.01
C MET A 877 7.44 15.55 23.90
N ALA A 878 6.98 14.34 24.21
CA ALA A 878 5.55 14.03 24.24
C ALA A 878 4.88 14.61 25.51
N ASN A 879 3.55 14.81 25.52
CA ASN A 879 2.83 15.31 26.71
C ASN A 879 2.83 14.26 27.83
N VAL A 880 3.62 14.48 28.88
CA VAL A 880 3.77 13.55 30.01
C VAL A 880 3.49 14.23 31.35
N TYR A 881 2.87 13.48 32.25
CA TYR A 881 2.49 13.89 33.60
C TYR A 881 3.24 13.01 34.61
N ALA A 882 4.15 13.58 35.39
CA ALA A 882 4.94 12.86 36.40
C ALA A 882 4.42 13.15 37.81
N GLN A 883 3.96 12.12 38.51
CA GLN A 883 3.40 12.24 39.86
C GLN A 883 4.52 12.14 40.92
N ILE A 884 4.66 13.17 41.77
CA ILE A 884 5.76 13.25 42.75
C ILE A 884 5.27 13.03 44.19
N ILE A 885 4.23 13.75 44.62
CA ILE A 885 3.65 13.64 45.98
C ILE A 885 2.17 13.29 45.88
N GLY A 886 1.71 12.36 46.71
CA GLY A 886 0.30 11.98 46.78
C GLY A 886 -0.18 11.19 45.55
N THR A 887 -1.48 10.90 45.51
CA THR A 887 -2.10 10.05 44.48
C THR A 887 -3.27 10.76 43.80
N LYS A 888 -3.39 10.62 42.47
CA LYS A 888 -4.53 11.14 41.70
C LYS A 888 -5.22 10.03 40.91
N ARG A 889 -6.55 10.10 40.86
CA ARG A 889 -7.37 9.34 39.92
C ARG A 889 -7.55 10.18 38.67
N LEU A 890 -7.03 9.70 37.54
CA LEU A 890 -7.20 10.31 36.23
C LEU A 890 -8.22 9.53 35.40
N MET A 891 -9.07 10.30 34.72
CA MET A 891 -10.07 9.80 33.78
C MET A 891 -9.81 10.43 32.42
N LEU A 892 -9.54 9.61 31.42
CA LEU A 892 -9.18 10.00 30.06
C LEU A 892 -10.23 9.47 29.07
N PHE A 893 -10.47 10.21 27.99
CA PHE A 893 -11.39 9.83 26.93
C PHE A 893 -10.70 9.96 25.57
N PRO A 894 -10.85 8.97 24.67
CA PRO A 894 -10.27 9.03 23.34
C PRO A 894 -10.87 10.21 22.55
N PRO A 895 -10.15 10.79 21.57
CA PRO A 895 -10.59 11.97 20.81
C PRO A 895 -11.97 11.81 20.17
N SER A 896 -12.31 10.60 19.73
CA SER A 896 -13.61 10.25 19.15
C SER A 896 -14.81 10.40 20.10
N ASP A 897 -14.60 10.55 21.42
CA ASP A 897 -15.67 10.74 22.39
C ASP A 897 -16.07 12.23 22.57
N VAL A 898 -15.35 13.16 21.91
CA VAL A 898 -15.57 14.62 22.05
C VAL A 898 -17.04 15.03 21.83
N ALA A 899 -17.73 14.36 20.91
CA ALA A 899 -19.15 14.64 20.58
C ALA A 899 -20.11 14.35 21.75
N HIS A 900 -19.71 13.51 22.71
CA HIS A 900 -20.53 13.11 23.85
C HIS A 900 -20.22 13.89 25.13
N LEU A 901 -19.21 14.76 25.10
CA LEU A 901 -18.71 15.49 26.26
C LEU A 901 -19.07 16.98 26.24
N ALA A 902 -20.05 17.39 25.44
CA ALA A 902 -20.65 18.73 25.44
C ALA A 902 -19.65 19.90 25.53
N PHE A 903 -18.62 19.87 24.69
CA PHE A 903 -17.73 21.02 24.46
C PHE A 903 -18.49 22.08 23.67
N ALA A 904 -18.58 23.29 24.22
CA ALA A 904 -19.09 24.43 23.47
C ALA A 904 -18.09 24.80 22.36
N PRO A 905 -18.53 25.33 21.21
CA PRO A 905 -17.63 25.73 20.12
C PRO A 905 -16.53 26.68 20.61
N GLY A 906 -15.26 26.27 20.50
CA GLY A 906 -14.08 27.04 20.94
C GLY A 906 -13.81 27.03 22.44
N ALA A 907 -14.50 26.19 23.21
CA ALA A 907 -14.20 25.98 24.62
C ALA A 907 -13.12 24.90 24.78
N SER A 908 -12.14 25.16 25.62
CA SER A 908 -11.08 24.20 26.00
C SER A 908 -11.49 23.30 27.17
N SER A 909 -12.74 23.38 27.64
CA SER A 909 -13.25 22.60 28.76
C SER A 909 -14.69 22.17 28.52
N SER A 910 -15.02 20.97 29.01
CA SER A 910 -16.35 20.38 28.97
C SER A 910 -17.24 20.95 30.07
N SER A 911 -18.54 21.08 29.78
CA SER A 911 -19.57 21.40 30.78
C SER A 911 -20.06 20.19 31.58
N VAL A 912 -19.56 18.99 31.27
CA VAL A 912 -19.98 17.71 31.85
C VAL A 912 -19.10 17.38 33.05
N ASP A 913 -19.70 17.25 34.22
CA ASP A 913 -19.05 16.62 35.36
C ASP A 913 -19.07 15.10 35.17
N VAL A 914 -18.00 14.57 34.58
CA VAL A 914 -17.93 13.16 34.24
C VAL A 914 -17.98 12.26 35.47
N PHE A 915 -17.35 12.63 36.59
CA PHE A 915 -17.29 11.76 37.78
C PHE A 915 -18.67 11.50 38.37
N THR A 916 -19.56 12.49 38.35
CA THR A 916 -20.96 12.33 38.80
C THR A 916 -21.80 11.52 37.80
N LEU A 917 -21.44 11.54 36.51
CA LEU A 917 -22.21 10.97 35.42
C LEU A 917 -21.74 9.59 34.95
N LEU A 918 -20.59 9.10 35.42
CA LEU A 918 -20.04 7.77 35.08
C LEU A 918 -21.06 6.65 35.34
N GLU A 919 -21.84 6.78 36.42
CA GLU A 919 -22.86 5.82 36.83
C GLU A 919 -24.22 6.03 36.12
N THR A 920 -24.31 6.99 35.21
CA THR A 920 -25.53 7.33 34.48
C THR A 920 -25.47 6.88 33.02
N PRO A 921 -26.63 6.66 32.36
CA PRO A 921 -26.66 6.35 30.93
C PRO A 921 -26.13 7.47 30.03
N ARG A 922 -25.96 8.69 30.55
CA ARG A 922 -25.54 9.86 29.78
C ARG A 922 -24.14 9.72 29.17
N LEU A 923 -23.29 8.88 29.78
CA LEU A 923 -21.95 8.58 29.30
C LEU A 923 -21.82 7.17 28.69
N ALA A 924 -22.94 6.45 28.47
CA ALA A 924 -22.93 5.08 27.94
C ALA A 924 -22.20 4.92 26.59
N HIS A 925 -22.21 5.99 25.78
CA HIS A 925 -21.55 6.02 24.47
C HIS A 925 -20.10 6.49 24.51
N THR A 926 -19.56 6.78 25.70
CA THR A 926 -18.15 7.11 25.90
C THR A 926 -17.35 5.87 26.31
N ARG A 927 -16.03 5.95 26.12
CA ARG A 927 -15.03 4.93 26.44
C ARG A 927 -14.03 5.51 27.44
N PRO A 928 -14.43 5.74 28.69
CA PRO A 928 -13.52 6.25 29.72
C PRO A 928 -12.36 5.29 29.98
N HIS A 929 -11.18 5.86 30.17
CA HIS A 929 -9.94 5.19 30.55
C HIS A 929 -9.45 5.72 31.89
N GLU A 930 -9.19 4.83 32.84
CA GLU A 930 -8.85 5.20 34.22
C GLU A 930 -7.45 4.76 34.62
N ALA A 931 -6.74 5.65 35.31
CA ALA A 931 -5.53 5.33 36.06
C ALA A 931 -5.59 5.96 37.46
N ILE A 932 -5.07 5.24 38.45
CA ILE A 932 -4.59 5.86 39.69
C ILE A 932 -3.08 5.99 39.55
N VAL A 933 -2.56 7.22 39.60
CA VAL A 933 -1.13 7.50 39.55
C VAL A 933 -0.62 7.87 40.94
N GLY A 934 0.47 7.23 41.35
CA GLY A 934 1.15 7.50 42.61
C GLY A 934 2.58 8.02 42.45
N PRO A 935 3.28 8.32 43.55
CA PRO A 935 4.66 8.82 43.49
C PRO A 935 5.58 7.93 42.65
N GLY A 936 6.20 8.51 41.62
CA GLY A 936 7.08 7.82 40.67
C GLY A 936 6.42 7.39 39.36
N ASP A 937 5.09 7.43 39.27
CA ASP A 937 4.37 7.13 38.03
C ASP A 937 4.46 8.28 37.03
N VAL A 938 4.70 7.95 35.75
CA VAL A 938 4.62 8.91 34.64
C VAL A 938 3.50 8.50 33.69
N LEU A 939 2.47 9.32 33.57
CA LEU A 939 1.38 9.11 32.61
C LEU A 939 1.71 9.79 31.28
N PHE A 940 1.71 9.02 30.20
CA PHE A 940 1.71 9.57 28.84
C PHE A 940 0.29 9.96 28.43
N LEU A 941 0.11 11.21 27.99
CA LEU A 941 -1.14 11.79 27.50
C LEU A 941 -1.05 11.98 25.97
N PRO A 942 -1.63 11.09 25.15
CA PRO A 942 -1.54 11.24 23.71
C PRO A 942 -2.31 12.48 23.22
N PRO A 943 -1.98 13.03 22.03
CA PRO A 943 -2.65 14.20 21.48
C PRO A 943 -4.17 14.04 21.44
N LEU A 944 -4.88 15.13 21.77
CA LEU A 944 -6.35 15.25 21.73
C LEU A 944 -7.11 14.32 22.70
N TRP A 945 -6.43 13.59 23.60
CA TRP A 945 -7.11 12.85 24.66
C TRP A 945 -7.64 13.81 25.72
N LEU A 946 -8.96 13.79 25.88
CA LEU A 946 -9.68 14.61 26.84
C LEU A 946 -9.50 14.01 28.23
N HIS A 947 -9.26 14.81 29.25
CA HIS A 947 -8.96 14.27 30.58
C HIS A 947 -9.43 15.16 31.73
N THR A 948 -9.66 14.52 32.86
CA THR A 948 -9.91 15.16 34.15
C THR A 948 -9.24 14.34 35.26
N ALA A 949 -9.04 14.96 36.43
CA ALA A 949 -8.41 14.32 37.56
C ALA A 949 -9.11 14.69 38.87
N THR A 950 -9.10 13.77 39.82
CA THR A 950 -9.48 14.03 41.20
C THR A 950 -8.36 13.54 42.13
N PRO A 951 -7.90 14.37 43.08
CA PRO A 951 -6.93 13.92 44.08
C PRO A 951 -7.57 12.87 44.99
N THR A 952 -6.77 11.90 45.40
CA THR A 952 -7.17 10.85 46.36
C THR A 952 -6.44 10.97 47.70
N THR A 953 -5.50 11.91 47.79
CA THR A 953 -4.80 12.35 49.00
C THR A 953 -5.04 13.84 49.21
N ASP A 954 -4.88 14.32 50.45
CA ASP A 954 -5.10 15.72 50.81
C ASP A 954 -4.19 16.69 50.04
N MET A 955 -2.95 16.27 49.77
CA MET A 955 -1.98 17.03 48.99
C MET A 955 -1.51 16.22 47.78
N SER A 956 -1.27 16.91 46.66
CA SER A 956 -0.66 16.29 45.49
C SER A 956 0.22 17.27 44.70
N VAL A 957 1.41 16.81 44.31
CA VAL A 957 2.37 17.57 43.50
C VAL A 957 2.80 16.74 42.30
N ALA A 958 2.81 17.37 41.12
CA ALA A 958 3.20 16.73 39.87
C ALA A 958 3.95 17.72 38.96
N VAL A 959 4.79 17.17 38.09
CA VAL A 959 5.54 17.90 37.07
C VAL A 959 4.98 17.50 35.70
N ASN A 960 4.56 18.49 34.92
CA ASN A 960 3.99 18.28 33.59
C ASN A 960 4.95 18.79 32.53
N ILE A 961 5.09 18.03 31.44
CA ILE A 961 5.93 18.39 30.30
C ILE A 961 5.01 18.50 29.10
N PHE A 962 4.90 19.72 28.56
CA PHE A 962 4.07 20.05 27.41
C PHE A 962 4.92 20.26 26.17
N PHE A 963 4.34 20.02 24.99
CA PHE A 963 5.02 20.25 23.72
C PHE A 963 4.05 20.56 22.59
N ARG A 964 4.61 21.08 21.50
CA ARG A 964 3.94 21.36 20.23
C ARG A 964 4.47 20.42 19.16
N ASP A 965 3.62 19.49 18.75
CA ASP A 965 3.91 18.41 17.80
C ASP A 965 3.78 18.80 16.32
N LEU A 966 3.43 20.05 16.00
CA LEU A 966 3.30 20.54 14.63
C LEU A 966 4.34 21.61 14.27
N ASP A 967 4.97 21.49 13.10
CA ASP A 967 5.87 22.51 12.54
C ASP A 967 5.14 23.85 12.25
N GLY A 968 3.81 23.83 12.17
CA GLY A 968 2.94 24.99 11.95
C GLY A 968 1.45 24.65 12.10
N GLY A 969 0.57 25.64 11.92
CA GLY A 969 -0.89 25.42 11.98
C GLY A 969 -1.57 25.74 13.32
N TYR A 970 -0.82 26.21 14.32
CA TYR A 970 -1.39 26.78 15.55
C TYR A 970 -2.05 28.15 15.30
N ALA A 971 -3.11 28.45 16.05
CA ALA A 971 -3.82 29.73 15.94
C ALA A 971 -2.93 30.93 16.31
N THR A 972 -3.12 32.05 15.62
CA THR A 972 -2.43 33.31 15.92
C THR A 972 -2.91 33.90 17.25
N GLY A 973 -1.98 34.36 18.08
CA GLY A 973 -2.25 34.99 19.37
C GLY A 973 -1.51 34.32 20.53
N ARG A 974 -1.84 34.72 21.77
CA ARG A 974 -1.20 34.18 22.97
C ARG A 974 -1.75 32.79 23.27
N ASP A 975 -0.88 31.78 23.20
CA ASP A 975 -1.18 30.42 23.62
C ASP A 975 0.03 29.82 24.36
N VAL A 976 0.15 30.22 25.62
CA VAL A 976 1.32 29.96 26.47
C VAL A 976 1.51 28.45 26.72
N TYR A 977 0.42 27.68 26.77
CA TYR A 977 0.42 26.28 27.20
C TYR A 977 -0.16 25.31 26.16
N GLY A 978 -0.42 25.77 24.93
CA GLY A 978 -0.98 24.90 23.87
C GLY A 978 -2.45 24.56 24.07
N ASN A 979 -3.21 25.41 24.76
CA ASN A 979 -4.62 25.18 25.08
C ASN A 979 -5.58 25.76 24.03
N ARG A 980 -5.07 26.45 23.00
CA ARG A 980 -5.92 26.95 21.92
C ARG A 980 -6.08 25.90 20.84
N ASP A 981 -7.27 25.88 20.25
CA ASP A 981 -7.52 25.08 19.06
C ASP A 981 -6.58 25.48 17.91
N LEU A 982 -6.33 24.52 17.01
CA LEU A 982 -5.52 24.75 15.82
C LEU A 982 -6.14 25.83 14.92
N ALA A 983 -5.29 26.58 14.19
CA ALA A 983 -5.72 27.66 13.31
C ALA A 983 -6.77 27.23 12.28
N ALA A 984 -6.65 25.99 11.79
CA ALA A 984 -7.58 25.41 10.84
C ALA A 984 -9.00 25.29 11.43
N TYR A 985 -9.13 24.86 12.68
CA TYR A 985 -10.42 24.75 13.36
C TYR A 985 -11.01 26.13 13.66
N GLU A 986 -10.21 27.08 14.15
CA GLU A 986 -10.66 28.44 14.42
C GLU A 986 -11.19 29.13 13.15
N LYS A 987 -10.45 29.00 12.03
CA LYS A 987 -10.92 29.49 10.74
C LYS A 987 -12.19 28.76 10.29
N GLY A 988 -12.23 27.44 10.43
CA GLY A 988 -13.39 26.61 10.12
C GLY A 988 -14.65 27.06 10.87
N ARG A 989 -14.55 27.35 12.17
CA ARG A 989 -15.65 27.89 12.98
C ARG A 989 -16.18 29.22 12.45
N GLN A 990 -15.30 30.11 12.05
CA GLN A 990 -15.69 31.39 11.46
C GLN A 990 -16.44 31.19 10.13
N GLU A 991 -16.00 30.25 9.30
CA GLU A 991 -16.70 29.89 8.06
C GLU A 991 -18.06 29.23 8.32
N VAL A 992 -18.17 28.34 9.31
CA VAL A 992 -19.46 27.75 9.72
C VAL A 992 -20.44 28.83 10.15
N ALA A 993 -20.00 29.84 10.92
CA ALA A 993 -20.84 30.96 11.31
C ALA A 993 -21.32 31.79 10.10
N LYS A 994 -20.46 32.00 9.09
CA LYS A 994 -20.82 32.67 7.84
C LYS A 994 -21.85 31.86 7.03
N ILE A 995 -21.62 30.56 6.88
CA ILE A 995 -22.56 29.64 6.21
C ILE A 995 -23.91 29.70 6.93
N SER A 996 -23.94 29.56 8.26
CA SER A 996 -25.18 29.63 9.03
C SER A 996 -25.94 30.94 8.80
N LYS A 997 -25.24 32.07 8.66
CA LYS A 997 -25.85 33.38 8.37
C LYS A 997 -26.44 33.45 6.96
N GLN A 998 -25.78 32.86 5.96
CA GLN A 998 -26.27 32.84 4.57
C GLN A 998 -27.57 32.05 4.39
N PHE A 999 -27.78 31.02 5.20
CA PHE A 999 -28.98 30.19 5.15
C PHE A 999 -30.11 30.72 6.05
N GLN A 1000 -29.92 31.84 6.75
CA GLN A 1000 -30.85 32.33 7.77
C GLN A 1000 -32.22 32.76 7.20
N GLU A 1001 -32.24 33.25 5.97
CA GLU A 1001 -33.46 33.71 5.27
C GLU A 1001 -34.27 32.57 4.62
N LEU A 1002 -33.73 31.34 4.60
CA LEU A 1002 -34.44 30.19 4.05
C LEU A 1002 -35.46 29.62 5.06
N PRO A 1003 -36.56 29.01 4.58
CA PRO A 1003 -37.46 28.23 5.43
C PRO A 1003 -36.71 27.18 6.25
N GLU A 1004 -37.15 26.94 7.48
CA GLU A 1004 -36.45 26.11 8.45
C GLU A 1004 -36.09 24.71 7.91
N GLU A 1005 -37.02 24.04 7.26
CA GLU A 1005 -36.81 22.70 6.70
C GLU A 1005 -35.80 22.69 5.54
N THR A 1006 -35.85 23.71 4.68
CA THR A 1006 -34.87 23.89 3.59
C THR A 1006 -33.48 24.16 4.14
N ARG A 1007 -33.37 25.03 5.16
CA ARG A 1007 -32.11 25.31 5.85
C ARG A 1007 -31.54 24.05 6.50
N LYS A 1008 -32.35 23.29 7.24
CA LYS A 1008 -31.93 22.02 7.87
C LYS A 1008 -31.42 21.01 6.83
N PHE A 1009 -32.16 20.83 5.73
CA PHE A 1009 -31.79 19.92 4.66
C PHE A 1009 -30.40 20.23 4.08
N TYR A 1010 -30.15 21.48 3.69
CA TYR A 1010 -28.87 21.83 3.07
C TYR A 1010 -27.70 21.89 4.06
N LEU A 1011 -27.93 22.35 5.30
CA LEU A 1011 -26.90 22.34 6.32
C LEU A 1011 -26.50 20.89 6.71
N ALA A 1012 -27.44 19.95 6.73
CA ALA A 1012 -27.15 18.53 6.94
C ALA A 1012 -26.27 17.96 5.81
N ARG A 1013 -26.51 18.37 4.56
CA ARG A 1013 -25.67 17.96 3.42
C ARG A 1013 -24.26 18.53 3.50
N LEU A 1014 -24.11 19.81 3.83
CA LEU A 1014 -22.78 20.42 4.02
C LEU A 1014 -22.02 19.76 5.19
N ALA A 1015 -22.72 19.38 6.26
CA ALA A 1015 -22.12 18.64 7.35
C ALA A 1015 -21.59 17.26 6.89
N ASP A 1016 -22.35 16.54 6.06
CA ASP A 1016 -21.91 15.26 5.49
C ASP A 1016 -20.70 15.42 4.54
N GLU A 1017 -20.69 16.46 3.70
CA GLU A 1017 -19.54 16.78 2.84
C GLU A 1017 -18.27 17.10 3.66
N LEU A 1018 -18.41 17.83 4.78
CA LEU A 1018 -17.29 18.11 5.68
C LEU A 1018 -16.78 16.86 6.40
N LEU A 1019 -17.68 15.95 6.80
CA LEU A 1019 -17.30 14.65 7.38
C LEU A 1019 -16.52 13.80 6.37
N GLN A 1020 -16.97 13.74 5.11
CA GLN A 1020 -16.27 13.04 4.04
C GLN A 1020 -14.87 13.63 3.76
N ALA A 1021 -14.73 14.96 3.81
CA ALA A 1021 -13.43 15.62 3.64
C ALA A 1021 -12.46 15.29 4.79
N GLY A 1022 -12.94 15.13 6.02
CA GLY A 1022 -12.12 14.76 7.18
C GLY A 1022 -11.61 13.32 7.17
N GLU A 1023 -12.30 12.40 6.48
CA GLU A 1023 -11.90 11.00 6.32
C GLU A 1023 -10.95 10.76 5.13
N SER A 1024 -10.78 11.78 4.28
CA SER A 1024 -9.95 11.75 3.08
C SER A 1024 -8.49 12.05 3.41
N ASN A 1025 -7.70 11.02 3.75
CA ASN A 1025 -6.23 11.17 3.82
C ASN A 1025 -5.66 11.31 2.41
N ASN A 1026 -5.25 12.54 2.05
CA ASN A 1026 -4.39 12.83 0.88
C ASN A 1026 -3.02 12.16 0.99
#